data_AF-A0A3L6LZX5-F1
#
_entry.id   AF-A0A3L6LZX5-F1
#
_cell.length_a   1.000
_cell.length_b   1.000
_cell.length_c   1.000
_cell.angle_alpha   90.00
_cell.angle_beta   90.00
_cell.angle_gamma   90.00
#
_symmetry.space_group_name_H-M   'P 1'
#
loop_
_entity.id
_entity.type
_entity.pdbx_description
1 polymer ?
#
loop_
_entity_poly.entity_id
_entity_poly.type
_entity_poly.pdbx_seq_one_letter_code
_entity_poly.pdbx_strand_id
1 'polypeptide(L)'
;MDRRQFLKLGSFVTVSTAVVGLSGCTDGEDSSGTTAPGAGATFPQGIASGDPKPDSILLWCRAVPRDNAESLKVTVQLSDKADFSSLLVNTVLTAESAWDFTLRHKVSGLNPATTYYYRFQAGSDSSPLGRTRTAPAANASPAQLKFAFVTCQDWSVNHWAGMEELLNEDLDFIVHLGDYIYETVGADFQSSAAESRHARLSLPNGSRLADGSSAAATLADYRYLYKTYRSDSRLQALHQRFPMIAIWDDHEFSDDCWQDHQTYTLADGANSAAARRRMANQAWFEFMPADVSFNSSDSSFTNIKIYRSFTFGKLATLVMTDERLYRADHVIPETAAGSEIGSRYFVSKGTLAGLEAQKISAAGGQLAPVSMLGDSQRAWWQDQMRNAGTTWKLWGNEVSLLRMQIDGNQAVASLMTSSLIAANAALAPLQAAMSSALVLDMKAANKTATLATASFSNLAALLASQAGISAAAFAAGIKPALDAAMPPSALLDLIIIDADQWDGYNAERKALLAYLKNNAIGNVVALTGDLHAFFAGVVMDDFDAASPTPVMVDLVTAGLSSNSLFSYYKQVVDTVPAFAAAKSLIYTTNGNGQVVNTFNSTLSAFNGNWIKYLDTDAQGYAVVTLTASQLVCSLRKLKTLNGATTAPALPATASARTITVNAGSVEVNVS
;
A
#
# COMPACT_ATOMS: atom_id res chain seq x y z
N MET A 1 11.34 20.43 -25.69
CA MET A 1 9.96 20.73 -25.27
C MET A 1 9.29 21.51 -26.39
N ASP A 2 8.23 20.98 -26.99
CA ASP A 2 7.49 21.66 -28.07
C ASP A 2 6.79 22.92 -27.54
N ARG A 3 6.76 24.02 -28.30
CA ARG A 3 6.07 25.27 -27.94
C ARG A 3 4.57 25.04 -27.66
N ARG A 4 3.91 24.11 -28.36
CA ARG A 4 2.51 23.75 -28.07
C ARG A 4 2.35 23.03 -26.74
N GLN A 5 3.35 22.25 -26.34
CA GLN A 5 3.35 21.52 -25.07
C GLN A 5 3.57 22.47 -23.89
N PHE A 6 4.49 23.42 -24.00
CA PHE A 6 4.68 24.47 -23.00
C PHE A 6 3.39 25.30 -22.79
N LEU A 7 2.64 25.58 -23.87
CA LEU A 7 1.37 26.30 -23.77
C LEU A 7 0.22 25.47 -23.17
N LYS A 8 0.15 24.15 -23.46
CA LYS A 8 -0.89 23.25 -22.90
C LYS A 8 -0.66 22.83 -21.45
N LEU A 9 0.60 22.69 -21.03
CA LEU A 9 0.96 22.43 -19.62
C LEU A 9 1.08 23.72 -18.82
N GLY A 10 1.44 24.84 -19.46
CA GLY A 10 1.67 26.12 -18.79
C GLY A 10 0.43 26.79 -18.20
N SER A 11 -0.79 26.35 -18.57
CA SER A 11 -2.02 26.75 -17.88
C SER A 11 -2.34 25.84 -16.68
N PHE A 12 -1.97 24.55 -16.76
CA PHE A 12 -2.29 23.53 -15.77
C PHE A 12 -1.28 23.43 -14.61
N VAL A 13 0.02 23.44 -14.93
CA VAL A 13 1.14 23.42 -13.97
C VAL A 13 1.87 24.75 -14.06
N THR A 14 1.89 25.49 -12.95
CA THR A 14 2.50 26.81 -12.90
C THR A 14 3.41 26.95 -11.69
N VAL A 15 4.39 27.86 -11.78
CA VAL A 15 5.36 28.12 -10.71
C VAL A 15 5.35 29.62 -10.42
N SER A 16 5.31 29.97 -9.14
CA SER A 16 5.60 31.34 -8.67
C SER A 16 6.68 31.33 -7.59
N THR A 17 7.29 32.49 -7.38
CA THR A 17 8.19 32.76 -6.26
C THR A 17 7.48 33.65 -5.26
N ALA A 18 7.43 33.25 -4.00
CA ALA A 18 6.91 34.08 -2.92
C ALA A 18 7.77 35.34 -2.79
N VAL A 19 7.13 36.52 -2.75
CA VAL A 19 7.84 37.80 -2.61
C VAL A 19 7.86 38.18 -1.14
N VAL A 20 9.05 38.13 -0.52
CA VAL A 20 9.25 38.56 0.86
C VAL A 20 9.82 39.99 0.85
N GLY A 21 8.98 40.98 1.15
CA GLY A 21 9.46 42.27 1.66
C GLY A 21 9.90 43.35 0.66
N LEU A 22 9.08 43.68 -0.34
CA LEU A 22 9.04 45.04 -0.87
C LEU A 22 7.60 45.57 -0.76
N SER A 23 7.28 46.23 0.36
CA SER A 23 6.28 47.31 0.35
C SER A 23 6.89 48.49 -0.43
N GLY A 24 7.05 48.31 -1.74
CA GLY A 24 7.27 49.42 -2.65
C GLY A 24 5.91 49.98 -3.01
N CYS A 25 5.59 51.19 -2.55
CA CYS A 25 4.51 51.98 -3.12
C CYS A 25 4.77 52.10 -4.63
N THR A 26 4.02 51.35 -5.44
CA THR A 26 3.85 51.66 -6.85
C THR A 26 2.58 52.49 -6.96
N ASP A 27 2.70 53.78 -6.67
CA ASP A 27 1.80 54.78 -7.27
C ASP A 27 2.16 54.84 -8.76
N GLY A 28 1.23 54.42 -9.62
CA GLY A 28 1.48 54.30 -11.06
C GLY A 28 0.26 53.85 -11.83
N GLU A 29 -0.71 54.77 -11.92
CA GLU A 29 -1.78 54.90 -12.92
C GLU A 29 -2.93 53.87 -12.95
N ASP A 30 -4.11 54.41 -12.65
CA ASP A 30 -5.44 53.85 -12.87
C ASP A 30 -5.60 53.22 -14.27
N SER A 31 -5.71 51.89 -14.28
CA SER A 31 -6.70 51.24 -15.14
C SER A 31 -7.82 50.73 -14.26
N SER A 32 -8.72 51.64 -13.84
CA SER A 32 -10.07 51.29 -13.39
C SER A 32 -10.87 50.75 -14.59
N GLY A 33 -10.44 49.62 -15.14
CA GLY A 33 -11.30 48.76 -15.92
C GLY A 33 -12.09 47.94 -14.92
N THR A 34 -13.35 48.29 -14.68
CA THR A 34 -14.34 47.35 -14.16
C THR A 34 -14.41 46.19 -15.15
N THR A 35 -13.50 45.22 -15.01
CA THR A 35 -13.67 43.89 -15.58
C THR A 35 -14.99 43.39 -15.00
N ALA A 36 -15.94 43.03 -15.87
CA ALA A 36 -17.15 42.32 -15.45
C ALA A 36 -16.76 41.28 -14.39
N PRO A 37 -17.53 41.11 -13.30
CA PRO A 37 -17.20 40.11 -12.29
C PRO A 37 -16.97 38.79 -13.03
N GLY A 38 -15.73 38.29 -12.99
CA GLY A 38 -15.38 37.06 -13.70
C GLY A 38 -16.32 35.95 -13.28
N ALA A 39 -16.52 34.95 -14.15
CA ALA A 39 -17.38 33.81 -13.84
C ALA A 39 -17.06 33.26 -12.45
N GLY A 40 -18.09 33.09 -11.61
CA GLY A 40 -17.96 32.46 -10.30
C GLY A 40 -17.63 30.98 -10.42
N ALA A 41 -17.26 30.36 -9.30
CA ALA A 41 -16.86 28.96 -9.27
C ALA A 41 -17.33 28.22 -8.02
N THR A 42 -17.31 26.90 -8.10
CA THR A 42 -17.43 26.01 -6.96
C THR A 42 -16.16 25.18 -6.80
N PHE A 43 -15.87 24.74 -5.58
CA PHE A 43 -14.69 23.91 -5.24
C PHE A 43 -15.12 22.54 -4.69
N PRO A 44 -15.79 21.69 -5.50
CA PRO A 44 -16.48 20.50 -5.01
C PRO A 44 -15.58 19.42 -4.41
N GLN A 45 -14.28 19.40 -4.75
CA GLN A 45 -13.26 18.49 -4.21
C GLN A 45 -12.32 19.16 -3.19
N GLY A 46 -12.69 20.36 -2.73
CA GLY A 46 -11.87 21.17 -1.83
C GLY A 46 -10.57 21.64 -2.48
N ILE A 47 -9.55 21.78 -1.64
CA ILE A 47 -8.20 22.22 -1.99
C ILE A 47 -7.20 21.29 -1.30
N ALA A 48 -5.98 21.26 -1.80
CA ALA A 48 -4.92 20.45 -1.20
C ALA A 48 -3.55 21.14 -1.32
N SER A 49 -2.62 20.69 -0.49
CA SER A 49 -1.21 20.97 -0.66
C SER A 49 -0.39 19.69 -0.54
N GLY A 50 0.81 19.66 -1.09
CA GLY A 50 1.65 18.48 -0.99
C GLY A 50 3.09 18.71 -1.39
N ASP A 51 3.87 17.64 -1.23
CA ASP A 51 5.31 17.59 -1.46
C ASP A 51 6.09 18.75 -0.79
N PRO A 52 6.01 18.87 0.55
CA PRO A 52 6.67 19.94 1.27
C PRO A 52 8.19 19.82 1.12
N LYS A 53 8.81 20.89 0.63
CA LYS A 53 10.27 21.09 0.59
C LYS A 53 10.64 22.27 1.49
N PRO A 54 11.93 22.49 1.79
CA PRO A 54 12.34 23.61 2.64
C PRO A 54 11.88 24.97 2.14
N ASP A 55 11.78 25.15 0.83
CA ASP A 55 11.51 26.42 0.18
C ASP A 55 10.31 26.38 -0.77
N SER A 56 9.59 25.26 -0.83
CA SER A 56 8.46 25.14 -1.76
C SER A 56 7.34 24.24 -1.27
N ILE A 57 6.15 24.50 -1.79
CA ILE A 57 4.96 23.65 -1.64
C ILE A 57 4.19 23.59 -2.96
N LEU A 58 3.58 22.44 -3.26
CA LEU A 58 2.58 22.36 -4.33
C LEU A 58 1.19 22.66 -3.77
N LEU A 59 0.45 23.56 -4.41
CA LEU A 59 -0.95 23.84 -4.13
C LEU A 59 -1.83 23.26 -5.23
N TRP A 60 -2.99 22.75 -4.86
CA TRP A 60 -3.94 22.11 -5.76
C TRP A 60 -5.38 22.57 -5.48
N CYS A 61 -6.18 22.73 -6.54
CA CYS A 61 -7.64 22.79 -6.44
C CYS A 61 -8.31 22.24 -7.70
N ARG A 62 -9.62 21.97 -7.62
CA ARG A 62 -10.51 21.86 -8.77
C ARG A 62 -11.56 22.98 -8.70
N ALA A 63 -11.48 23.93 -9.62
CA ALA A 63 -12.32 25.13 -9.63
C ALA A 63 -13.33 25.05 -10.78
N VAL A 64 -14.55 24.61 -10.49
CA VAL A 64 -15.57 24.38 -11.53
C VAL A 64 -16.34 25.67 -11.80
N PRO A 65 -16.37 26.17 -13.05
CA PRO A 65 -17.14 27.37 -13.38
C PRO A 65 -18.64 27.17 -13.09
N ARG A 66 -19.31 28.23 -12.61
CA ARG A 66 -20.78 28.24 -12.43
C ARG A 66 -21.52 28.40 -13.76
N ASP A 67 -20.84 28.92 -14.77
CA ASP A 67 -21.29 28.92 -16.15
C ASP A 67 -20.68 27.71 -16.91
N ASN A 68 -21.05 27.55 -18.18
CA ASN A 68 -20.53 26.47 -19.03
C ASN A 68 -19.25 26.90 -19.77
N ALA A 69 -18.40 27.72 -19.14
CA ALA A 69 -17.15 28.17 -19.76
C ALA A 69 -16.12 27.04 -19.86
N GLU A 70 -15.40 26.97 -20.98
CA GLU A 70 -14.32 25.98 -21.20
C GLU A 70 -13.02 26.31 -20.43
N SER A 71 -12.94 27.51 -19.87
CA SER A 71 -11.82 27.93 -19.04
C SER A 71 -12.26 28.94 -17.99
N LEU A 72 -11.58 28.95 -16.84
CA LEU A 72 -11.88 29.81 -15.70
C LEU A 72 -10.61 30.48 -15.19
N LYS A 73 -10.65 31.81 -14.98
CA LYS A 73 -9.56 32.52 -14.30
C LYS A 73 -9.68 32.33 -12.79
N VAL A 74 -8.59 31.89 -12.17
CA VAL A 74 -8.53 31.60 -10.73
C VAL A 74 -7.31 32.29 -10.13
N THR A 75 -7.52 33.17 -9.16
CA THR A 75 -6.46 33.80 -8.39
C THR A 75 -6.02 32.88 -7.26
N VAL A 76 -4.75 32.49 -7.25
CA VAL A 76 -4.12 31.76 -6.15
C VAL A 76 -3.49 32.75 -5.19
N GLN A 77 -3.84 32.63 -3.91
CA GLN A 77 -3.26 33.43 -2.84
C GLN A 77 -2.59 32.56 -1.80
N LEU A 78 -1.42 32.99 -1.34
CA LEU A 78 -0.70 32.39 -0.22
C LEU A 78 -0.20 33.49 0.72
N SER A 79 -0.31 33.25 2.02
CA SER A 79 0.05 34.17 3.10
C SER A 79 0.66 33.41 4.28
N ASP A 80 1.51 34.06 5.05
CA ASP A 80 1.92 33.60 6.39
C ASP A 80 0.91 34.02 7.49
N LYS A 81 -0.15 34.75 7.12
CA LYS A 81 -1.25 35.18 8.00
C LYS A 81 -2.57 34.55 7.56
N ALA A 82 -3.30 33.98 8.52
CA ALA A 82 -4.58 33.31 8.25
C ALA A 82 -5.68 34.26 7.71
N ASP A 83 -5.56 35.55 8.01
CA ASP A 83 -6.50 36.59 7.55
C ASP A 83 -6.16 37.17 6.16
N PHE A 84 -5.04 36.75 5.56
CA PHE A 84 -4.53 37.28 4.28
C PHE A 84 -4.30 38.79 4.29
N SER A 85 -4.02 39.38 5.46
CA SER A 85 -3.64 40.81 5.59
C SER A 85 -2.36 41.16 4.85
N SER A 86 -1.50 40.17 4.57
CA SER A 86 -0.33 40.28 3.70
C SER A 86 -0.30 39.10 2.73
N LEU A 87 -0.07 39.35 1.45
CA LEU A 87 0.00 38.29 0.43
C LEU A 87 1.45 38.09 -0.02
N LEU A 88 1.93 36.86 0.05
CA LEU A 88 3.22 36.44 -0.50
C LEU A 88 3.09 35.97 -1.95
N VAL A 89 1.91 35.47 -2.31
CA VAL A 89 1.51 35.11 -3.67
C VAL A 89 0.12 35.67 -3.92
N ASN A 90 -0.08 36.27 -5.09
CA ASN A 90 -1.38 36.71 -5.62
C ASN A 90 -1.35 36.61 -7.15
N THR A 91 -1.54 35.40 -7.68
CA THR A 91 -1.29 35.09 -9.10
C THR A 91 -2.56 34.58 -9.78
N VAL A 92 -2.91 35.12 -10.95
CA VAL A 92 -4.03 34.63 -11.75
C VAL A 92 -3.58 33.48 -12.64
N LEU A 93 -4.24 32.34 -12.50
CA LEU A 93 -4.08 31.13 -13.32
C LEU A 93 -5.33 30.88 -14.18
N THR A 94 -5.26 29.91 -15.08
CA THR A 94 -6.38 29.51 -15.93
C THR A 94 -6.65 28.02 -15.74
N ALA A 95 -7.78 27.67 -15.11
CA ALA A 95 -8.26 26.31 -15.05
C ALA A 95 -8.96 25.97 -16.37
N GLU A 96 -8.61 24.86 -17.01
CA GLU A 96 -9.15 24.46 -18.31
C GLU A 96 -9.99 23.18 -18.20
N SER A 97 -11.07 23.09 -18.96
CA SER A 97 -11.94 21.91 -19.04
C SER A 97 -11.17 20.65 -19.47
N ALA A 98 -10.14 20.82 -20.30
CA ALA A 98 -9.26 19.74 -20.76
C ALA A 98 -8.59 18.98 -19.60
N TRP A 99 -8.37 19.64 -18.47
CA TRP A 99 -7.79 19.08 -17.23
C TRP A 99 -8.85 18.99 -16.11
N ASP A 100 -10.12 18.87 -16.47
CA ASP A 100 -11.27 18.85 -15.54
C ASP A 100 -11.27 20.03 -14.55
N PHE A 101 -10.80 21.19 -15.01
CA PHE A 101 -10.63 22.42 -14.23
C PHE A 101 -9.78 22.26 -12.96
N THR A 102 -8.88 21.27 -12.95
CA THR A 102 -7.87 21.13 -11.91
C THR A 102 -6.75 22.16 -12.13
N LEU A 103 -6.14 22.63 -11.04
CA LEU A 103 -5.01 23.54 -11.05
C LEU A 103 -3.92 23.00 -10.13
N ARG A 104 -2.68 23.06 -10.60
CA ARG A 104 -1.49 22.71 -9.83
C ARG A 104 -0.49 23.86 -9.88
N HIS A 105 -0.19 24.40 -8.71
CA HIS A 105 0.65 25.59 -8.59
C HIS A 105 1.76 25.38 -7.56
N LYS A 106 3.01 25.29 -8.02
CA LYS A 106 4.17 25.22 -7.14
C LYS A 106 4.56 26.63 -6.71
N VAL A 107 4.58 26.86 -5.41
CA VAL A 107 5.10 28.10 -4.83
C VAL A 107 6.51 27.80 -4.31
N SER A 108 7.49 28.59 -4.72
CA SER A 108 8.89 28.50 -4.33
C SER A 108 9.36 29.77 -3.58
N GLY A 109 10.56 29.77 -3.01
CA GLY A 109 11.09 30.91 -2.25
C GLY A 109 10.43 31.11 -0.88
N LEU A 110 9.80 30.06 -0.34
CA LEU A 110 9.20 30.07 0.99
C LEU A 110 10.26 29.90 2.08
N ASN A 111 9.93 30.31 3.30
CA ASN A 111 10.76 30.04 4.46
C ASN A 111 10.58 28.58 4.91
N PRO A 112 11.64 27.92 5.40
CA PRO A 112 11.57 26.56 5.92
C PRO A 112 10.80 26.47 7.22
N ALA A 113 10.29 25.27 7.53
CA ALA A 113 9.55 24.93 8.76
C ALA A 113 8.40 25.89 9.11
N THR A 114 7.83 26.56 8.11
CA THR A 114 6.88 27.67 8.30
C THR A 114 5.48 27.24 7.89
N THR A 115 4.48 27.61 8.70
CA THR A 115 3.06 27.43 8.36
C THR A 115 2.61 28.55 7.45
N TYR A 116 1.92 28.17 6.36
CA TYR A 116 1.29 29.09 5.42
C TYR A 116 -0.19 28.78 5.27
N TYR A 117 -0.93 29.79 4.85
CA TYR A 117 -2.34 29.73 4.54
C TYR A 117 -2.54 30.05 3.05
N TYR A 118 -3.44 29.33 2.40
CA TYR A 118 -3.69 29.49 0.98
C TYR A 118 -5.17 29.40 0.63
N ARG A 119 -5.56 30.08 -0.45
CA ARG A 119 -6.93 30.02 -1.00
C ARG A 119 -6.92 30.27 -2.50
N PHE A 120 -8.01 29.90 -3.15
CA PHE A 120 -8.28 30.13 -4.56
C PHE A 120 -9.53 31.00 -4.71
N GLN A 121 -9.50 31.99 -5.59
CA GLN A 121 -10.62 32.90 -5.82
C GLN A 121 -10.98 32.95 -7.30
N ALA A 122 -12.28 32.92 -7.61
CA ALA A 122 -12.80 33.06 -8.97
C ALA A 122 -14.08 33.90 -8.93
N GLY A 123 -14.08 35.03 -9.63
CA GLY A 123 -15.14 36.03 -9.46
C GLY A 123 -15.25 36.49 -8.01
N SER A 124 -16.44 36.37 -7.43
CA SER A 124 -16.70 36.63 -6.00
C SER A 124 -16.58 35.38 -5.10
N ASP A 125 -16.41 34.19 -5.68
CA ASP A 125 -16.33 32.95 -4.93
C ASP A 125 -14.90 32.70 -4.42
N SER A 126 -14.78 32.12 -3.22
CA SER A 126 -13.52 31.70 -2.61
C SER A 126 -13.60 30.22 -2.24
N SER A 127 -12.48 29.52 -2.38
CA SER A 127 -12.30 28.18 -1.83
C SER A 127 -12.38 28.21 -0.29
N PRO A 128 -12.51 27.04 0.36
CA PRO A 128 -12.15 26.87 1.77
C PRO A 128 -10.74 27.40 2.05
N LEU A 129 -10.47 27.71 3.32
CA LEU A 129 -9.14 28.09 3.79
C LEU A 129 -8.23 26.86 3.90
N GLY A 130 -7.09 26.89 3.21
CA GLY A 130 -6.07 25.87 3.33
C GLY A 130 -4.96 26.28 4.29
N ARG A 131 -4.37 25.29 4.97
CA ARG A 131 -3.15 25.41 5.77
C ARG A 131 -2.12 24.41 5.23
N THR A 132 -0.87 24.82 5.16
CA THR A 132 0.25 23.95 4.78
C THR A 132 1.50 24.27 5.60
N ARG A 133 2.53 23.45 5.47
CA ARG A 133 3.82 23.62 6.16
C ARG A 133 4.98 23.22 5.26
N THR A 134 5.99 24.07 5.15
CA THR A 134 7.26 23.73 4.47
C THR A 134 8.13 22.82 5.33
N ALA A 135 8.97 22.00 4.69
CA ALA A 135 9.91 21.15 5.42
C ALA A 135 10.99 21.99 6.15
N PRO A 136 11.65 21.45 7.18
CA PRO A 136 12.82 22.10 7.77
C PRO A 136 13.96 22.25 6.77
N ALA A 137 14.77 23.30 6.92
CA ALA A 137 15.99 23.49 6.13
C ALA A 137 16.93 22.29 6.26
N ALA A 138 17.65 21.92 5.20
CA ALA A 138 18.48 20.72 5.15
C ALA A 138 19.55 20.64 6.27
N ASN A 139 20.05 21.79 6.75
CA ASN A 139 21.02 21.87 7.84
C ASN A 139 20.40 21.98 9.25
N ALA A 140 19.07 22.13 9.35
CA ALA A 140 18.36 22.22 10.62
C ALA A 140 18.35 20.87 11.34
N SER A 141 18.19 20.89 12.67
CA SER A 141 18.08 19.69 13.51
C SER A 141 16.73 19.72 14.22
N PRO A 142 15.62 19.41 13.53
CA PRO A 142 14.30 19.41 14.16
C PRO A 142 14.28 18.40 15.31
N ALA A 143 13.69 18.78 16.45
CA ALA A 143 13.61 17.89 17.61
C ALA A 143 12.74 16.65 17.32
N GLN A 144 11.74 16.82 16.45
CA GLN A 144 10.77 15.80 16.10
C GLN A 144 10.23 16.02 14.69
N LEU A 145 9.75 14.94 14.06
CA LEU A 145 8.74 14.96 13.01
C LEU A 145 7.55 14.11 13.45
N LYS A 146 6.33 14.57 13.18
CA LYS A 146 5.12 13.79 13.43
C LYS A 146 4.28 13.71 12.16
N PHE A 147 3.99 12.51 11.70
CA PHE A 147 3.23 12.30 10.47
C PHE A 147 2.33 11.07 10.59
N ALA A 148 1.31 10.99 9.76
CA ALA A 148 0.53 9.77 9.57
C ALA A 148 0.90 9.13 8.24
N PHE A 149 0.80 7.81 8.15
CA PHE A 149 0.78 7.13 6.86
C PHE A 149 -0.46 6.25 6.74
N VAL A 150 -1.08 6.31 5.57
CA VAL A 150 -2.38 5.70 5.24
C VAL A 150 -2.33 5.09 3.84
N THR A 151 -3.23 4.14 3.59
CA THR A 151 -3.35 3.42 2.32
C THR A 151 -4.75 2.82 2.22
N CYS A 152 -5.13 2.32 1.05
CA CYS A 152 -6.26 1.39 0.84
C CYS A 152 -7.57 1.87 1.51
N GLN A 153 -8.10 2.94 0.93
CA GLN A 153 -9.32 3.61 1.41
C GLN A 153 -10.51 3.28 0.50
N ASP A 154 -10.83 2.00 0.27
CA ASP A 154 -11.96 1.64 -0.59
C ASP A 154 -13.26 2.30 -0.13
N TRP A 155 -13.87 3.07 -1.04
CA TRP A 155 -15.16 3.74 -0.86
C TRP A 155 -16.31 2.75 -0.63
N SER A 156 -16.16 1.51 -1.09
CA SER A 156 -17.19 0.49 -1.03
C SER A 156 -17.13 -0.35 0.24
N VAL A 157 -16.19 -0.08 1.17
CA VAL A 157 -15.99 -0.89 2.36
C VAL A 157 -15.85 -0.03 3.63
N ASN A 158 -16.47 -0.49 4.71
CA ASN A 158 -16.46 0.07 6.07
C ASN A 158 -16.72 1.59 6.13
N HIS A 159 -15.82 2.39 6.71
CA HIS A 159 -16.05 3.81 6.96
C HIS A 159 -14.74 4.59 7.08
N TRP A 160 -14.78 5.91 6.94
CA TRP A 160 -13.61 6.80 7.07
C TRP A 160 -13.58 7.64 8.35
N ALA A 161 -14.27 7.23 9.42
CA ALA A 161 -14.28 7.96 10.69
C ALA A 161 -12.88 8.16 11.31
N GLY A 162 -11.90 7.30 10.99
CA GLY A 162 -10.49 7.50 11.38
C GLY A 162 -9.87 8.80 10.86
N MET A 163 -10.35 9.32 9.72
CA MET A 163 -9.90 10.62 9.20
C MET A 163 -10.29 11.78 10.14
N GLU A 164 -11.39 11.67 10.89
CA GLU A 164 -11.78 12.69 11.87
C GLU A 164 -10.82 12.73 13.07
N GLU A 165 -10.26 11.58 13.45
CA GLU A 165 -9.24 11.51 14.50
C GLU A 165 -7.90 12.07 14.01
N LEU A 166 -7.51 11.76 12.76
CA LEU A 166 -6.30 12.33 12.14
C LEU A 166 -6.36 13.86 12.07
N LEU A 167 -7.54 14.46 11.91
CA LEU A 167 -7.70 15.91 11.98
C LEU A 167 -7.39 16.50 13.35
N ASN A 168 -7.44 15.72 14.43
CA ASN A 168 -7.10 16.18 15.77
C ASN A 168 -5.61 16.03 16.10
N GLU A 169 -4.83 15.39 15.21
CA GLU A 169 -3.38 15.31 15.35
C GLU A 169 -2.69 16.62 14.94
N ASP A 170 -1.51 16.87 15.52
CA ASP A 170 -0.59 17.91 15.09
C ASP A 170 0.46 17.28 14.17
N LEU A 171 0.07 17.03 12.92
CA LEU A 171 0.93 16.41 11.91
C LEU A 171 1.68 17.48 11.10
N ASP A 172 2.94 17.18 10.77
CA ASP A 172 3.74 17.93 9.81
C ASP A 172 3.28 17.65 8.37
N PHE A 173 2.92 16.40 8.08
CA PHE A 173 2.42 15.93 6.77
C PHE A 173 1.69 14.59 6.90
N ILE A 174 1.03 14.15 5.82
CA ILE A 174 0.48 12.80 5.66
C ILE A 174 1.21 12.11 4.50
N VAL A 175 1.54 10.84 4.67
CA VAL A 175 2.00 9.95 3.58
C VAL A 175 0.83 9.09 3.12
N HIS A 176 0.56 9.03 1.82
CA HIS A 176 -0.40 8.08 1.24
C HIS A 176 0.37 7.07 0.39
N LEU A 177 0.26 5.79 0.72
CA LEU A 177 1.09 4.73 0.13
C LEU A 177 0.47 4.05 -1.09
N GLY A 178 -0.79 4.32 -1.39
CA GLY A 178 -1.46 3.83 -2.59
C GLY A 178 -2.90 3.45 -2.32
N ASP A 179 -3.62 3.01 -3.35
CA ASP A 179 -5.05 2.71 -3.29
C ASP A 179 -5.88 3.87 -2.74
N TYR A 180 -5.56 5.06 -3.23
CA TYR A 180 -6.34 6.27 -3.00
C TYR A 180 -7.74 6.13 -3.63
N ILE A 181 -7.82 5.43 -4.76
CA ILE A 181 -9.07 5.00 -5.41
C ILE A 181 -9.02 3.50 -5.70
N TYR A 182 -10.20 2.89 -5.83
CA TYR A 182 -10.38 1.57 -6.43
C TYR A 182 -11.03 1.70 -7.80
N GLU A 183 -10.47 1.04 -8.81
CA GLU A 183 -10.90 1.11 -10.21
C GLU A 183 -12.12 0.24 -10.50
N THR A 184 -12.44 -0.71 -9.63
CA THR A 184 -13.56 -1.64 -9.77
C THR A 184 -14.81 -1.19 -8.99
N VAL A 185 -15.97 -1.69 -9.43
CA VAL A 185 -17.27 -1.55 -8.77
C VAL A 185 -17.95 -2.91 -8.70
N GLY A 186 -18.12 -3.39 -7.47
CA GLY A 186 -18.76 -4.66 -7.16
C GLY A 186 -17.87 -5.88 -7.43
N ALA A 187 -16.55 -5.73 -7.36
CA ALA A 187 -15.63 -6.87 -7.39
C ALA A 187 -15.78 -7.71 -6.11
N ASP A 188 -15.38 -8.99 -6.17
CA ASP A 188 -15.57 -9.95 -5.07
C ASP A 188 -14.86 -9.51 -3.77
N PHE A 189 -13.72 -8.83 -3.87
CA PHE A 189 -13.02 -8.28 -2.71
C PHE A 189 -13.74 -7.07 -2.08
N GLN A 190 -14.76 -6.50 -2.74
CA GLN A 190 -15.62 -5.42 -2.23
C GLN A 190 -16.90 -5.99 -1.59
N SER A 191 -16.74 -7.08 -0.83
CA SER A 191 -17.84 -7.89 -0.29
C SER A 191 -18.47 -7.35 1.00
N SER A 192 -17.82 -6.39 1.65
CA SER A 192 -18.28 -5.81 2.92
C SER A 192 -19.15 -4.57 2.69
N ALA A 193 -19.95 -4.21 3.69
CA ALA A 193 -20.77 -3.00 3.62
C ALA A 193 -19.93 -1.73 3.85
N ALA A 194 -20.38 -0.60 3.26
CA ALA A 194 -19.88 0.74 3.52
C ALA A 194 -20.87 1.59 4.32
N GLU A 195 -20.37 2.65 4.95
CA GLU A 195 -21.21 3.66 5.58
C GLU A 195 -22.11 4.38 4.57
N SER A 196 -23.28 4.83 5.03
CA SER A 196 -24.28 5.51 4.21
C SER A 196 -23.81 6.82 3.55
N ARG A 197 -22.68 7.38 3.99
CA ARG A 197 -22.03 8.54 3.36
C ARG A 197 -21.40 8.17 2.01
N HIS A 198 -21.08 6.91 1.80
CA HIS A 198 -20.48 6.39 0.58
C HIS A 198 -21.54 5.77 -0.31
N ALA A 199 -22.10 6.61 -1.18
CA ALA A 199 -23.09 6.16 -2.16
C ALA A 199 -22.47 5.12 -3.12
N ARG A 200 -23.26 4.13 -3.54
CA ARG A 200 -22.80 3.10 -4.48
C ARG A 200 -22.25 3.73 -5.75
N LEU A 201 -21.05 3.30 -6.14
CA LEU A 201 -20.37 3.79 -7.34
C LEU A 201 -21.09 3.35 -8.62
N SER A 202 -20.98 4.18 -9.65
CA SER A 202 -21.46 3.89 -11.00
C SER A 202 -20.53 4.55 -12.02
N LEU A 203 -19.64 3.75 -12.60
CA LEU A 203 -18.69 4.23 -13.61
C LEU A 203 -19.43 4.76 -14.86
N PRO A 204 -19.08 5.94 -15.38
CA PRO A 204 -19.68 6.51 -16.58
C PRO A 204 -19.64 5.60 -17.82
N ASN A 205 -18.51 4.92 -18.05
CA ASN A 205 -18.26 4.09 -19.23
C ASN A 205 -17.73 2.68 -18.89
N GLY A 206 -17.68 2.31 -17.60
CA GLY A 206 -16.94 1.15 -17.09
C GLY A 206 -17.09 -0.13 -17.93
N SER A 207 -16.01 -0.90 -18.00
CA SER A 207 -15.98 -2.18 -18.70
C SER A 207 -16.50 -3.30 -17.81
N ARG A 208 -17.43 -4.12 -18.32
CA ARG A 208 -17.98 -5.28 -17.60
C ARG A 208 -16.95 -6.40 -17.53
N LEU A 209 -16.79 -6.98 -16.34
CA LEU A 209 -15.95 -8.15 -16.11
C LEU A 209 -16.79 -9.44 -16.05
N ALA A 210 -16.12 -10.59 -16.13
CA ALA A 210 -16.77 -11.90 -16.22
C ALA A 210 -17.52 -12.30 -14.93
N ASP A 211 -17.08 -11.80 -13.79
CA ASP A 211 -17.70 -11.97 -12.47
C ASP A 211 -18.96 -11.08 -12.28
N GLY A 212 -19.28 -10.22 -13.24
CA GLY A 212 -20.41 -9.29 -13.20
C GLY A 212 -20.07 -7.90 -12.64
N SER A 213 -18.85 -7.70 -12.14
CA SER A 213 -18.35 -6.40 -11.71
C SER A 213 -18.03 -5.50 -12.91
N SER A 214 -17.56 -4.29 -12.65
CA SER A 214 -17.08 -3.36 -13.68
C SER A 214 -15.79 -2.68 -13.28
N ALA A 215 -14.92 -2.42 -14.24
CA ALA A 215 -13.65 -1.70 -14.06
C ALA A 215 -13.59 -0.39 -14.86
N ALA A 216 -12.91 0.62 -14.33
CA ALA A 216 -12.68 1.90 -14.98
C ALA A 216 -11.88 1.70 -16.28
N ALA A 217 -12.41 2.18 -17.40
CA ALA A 217 -11.82 1.93 -18.72
C ALA A 217 -11.40 3.21 -19.45
N THR A 218 -11.94 4.36 -19.03
CA THR A 218 -11.76 5.65 -19.68
C THR A 218 -11.26 6.71 -18.71
N LEU A 219 -10.66 7.79 -19.23
CA LEU A 219 -10.29 8.95 -18.41
C LEU A 219 -11.50 9.51 -17.63
N ALA A 220 -12.71 9.46 -18.21
CA ALA A 220 -13.92 9.89 -17.52
C ALA A 220 -14.26 9.01 -16.31
N ASP A 221 -13.96 7.71 -16.37
CA ASP A 221 -14.14 6.79 -15.23
C ASP A 221 -13.15 7.09 -14.11
N TYR A 222 -11.87 7.22 -14.43
CA TYR A 222 -10.85 7.56 -13.43
C TYR A 222 -11.11 8.94 -12.80
N ARG A 223 -11.44 9.96 -13.60
CA ARG A 223 -11.86 11.28 -13.07
C ARG A 223 -13.09 11.15 -12.18
N TYR A 224 -14.07 10.33 -12.54
CA TYR A 224 -15.26 10.08 -11.71
C TYR A 224 -14.88 9.50 -10.34
N LEU A 225 -13.98 8.51 -10.30
CA LEU A 225 -13.50 7.91 -9.05
C LEU A 225 -12.81 8.96 -8.17
N TYR A 226 -11.83 9.70 -8.69
CA TYR A 226 -11.17 10.75 -7.90
C TYR A 226 -12.14 11.82 -7.40
N LYS A 227 -13.08 12.27 -8.25
CA LYS A 227 -14.10 13.25 -7.84
C LYS A 227 -15.01 12.72 -6.74
N THR A 228 -15.35 11.44 -6.79
CA THR A 228 -16.22 10.77 -5.82
C THR A 228 -15.50 10.59 -4.50
N TYR A 229 -14.31 10.00 -4.49
CA TYR A 229 -13.53 9.82 -3.27
C TYR A 229 -13.23 11.16 -2.59
N ARG A 230 -12.79 12.15 -3.38
CA ARG A 230 -12.54 13.52 -2.88
C ARG A 230 -13.80 14.32 -2.56
N SER A 231 -15.00 13.75 -2.72
CA SER A 231 -16.24 14.40 -2.25
C SER A 231 -16.47 14.21 -0.75
N ASP A 232 -15.81 13.24 -0.11
CA ASP A 232 -15.92 13.07 1.35
C ASP A 232 -15.31 14.27 2.08
N SER A 233 -16.12 14.92 2.90
CA SER A 233 -15.71 16.11 3.65
C SER A 233 -14.54 15.87 4.61
N ARG A 234 -14.35 14.64 5.10
CA ARG A 234 -13.25 14.28 6.00
C ARG A 234 -11.92 14.24 5.24
N LEU A 235 -11.92 13.63 4.06
CA LEU A 235 -10.76 13.60 3.18
C LEU A 235 -10.41 15.01 2.68
N GLN A 236 -11.42 15.82 2.33
CA GLN A 236 -11.19 17.23 1.99
C GLN A 236 -10.56 18.00 3.15
N ALA A 237 -11.02 17.79 4.39
CA ALA A 237 -10.47 18.47 5.56
C ALA A 237 -9.01 18.08 5.83
N LEU A 238 -8.62 16.81 5.62
CA LEU A 238 -7.22 16.39 5.74
C LEU A 238 -6.33 17.10 4.72
N HIS A 239 -6.74 17.10 3.44
CA HIS A 239 -6.04 17.82 2.37
C HIS A 239 -5.94 19.33 2.60
N GLN A 240 -6.97 19.93 3.19
CA GLN A 240 -6.99 21.34 3.57
C GLN A 240 -5.99 21.66 4.69
N ARG A 241 -5.73 20.72 5.61
CA ARG A 241 -4.99 20.98 6.84
C ARG A 241 -3.51 20.60 6.78
N PHE A 242 -3.18 19.53 6.05
CA PHE A 242 -1.84 18.94 6.03
C PHE A 242 -1.33 18.80 4.60
N PRO A 243 -0.04 19.06 4.34
CA PRO A 243 0.56 18.68 3.07
C PRO A 243 0.61 17.15 2.96
N MET A 244 0.28 16.63 1.78
CA MET A 244 0.33 15.20 1.49
C MET A 244 1.54 14.84 0.62
N ILE A 245 2.22 13.74 0.96
CA ILE A 245 3.23 13.08 0.14
C ILE A 245 2.61 11.76 -0.33
N ALA A 246 2.19 11.70 -1.58
CA ALA A 246 1.49 10.53 -2.12
C ALA A 246 2.31 9.77 -3.16
N ILE A 247 2.15 8.45 -3.17
CA ILE A 247 2.44 7.56 -4.28
C ILE A 247 1.12 6.86 -4.68
N TRP A 248 1.13 6.06 -5.74
CA TRP A 248 0.03 5.15 -6.07
C TRP A 248 0.37 3.74 -5.61
N ASP A 249 -0.59 2.84 -5.77
CA ASP A 249 -0.36 1.41 -5.89
C ASP A 249 -1.04 0.90 -7.18
N ASP A 250 -1.57 -0.30 -7.18
CA ASP A 250 -2.16 -0.99 -8.32
C ASP A 250 -3.55 -0.45 -8.65
N HIS A 251 -4.43 -0.22 -7.67
CA HIS A 251 -5.82 0.16 -7.89
C HIS A 251 -6.02 1.57 -8.48
N GLU A 252 -4.98 2.41 -8.50
CA GLU A 252 -4.96 3.61 -9.34
C GLU A 252 -5.06 3.30 -10.84
N PHE A 253 -4.76 2.08 -11.25
CA PHE A 253 -4.86 1.58 -12.63
C PHE A 253 -5.69 0.30 -12.73
N SER A 254 -5.21 -0.79 -12.14
CA SER A 254 -5.81 -2.12 -12.16
C SER A 254 -5.19 -2.97 -11.05
N ASP A 255 -6.03 -3.73 -10.34
CA ASP A 255 -5.65 -4.77 -9.37
C ASP A 255 -4.44 -5.60 -9.84
N ASP A 256 -3.45 -5.76 -8.97
CA ASP A 256 -2.17 -6.46 -9.17
C ASP A 256 -1.43 -6.14 -10.48
N CYS A 257 -1.62 -4.95 -11.05
CA CYS A 257 -1.00 -4.60 -12.33
C CYS A 257 0.53 -4.59 -12.30
N TRP A 258 1.16 -4.91 -13.43
CA TRP A 258 2.56 -4.59 -13.67
C TRP A 258 2.66 -3.74 -14.94
N GLN A 259 3.44 -2.66 -14.88
CA GLN A 259 3.58 -1.71 -15.99
C GLN A 259 2.21 -1.21 -16.49
N ASP A 260 1.82 -1.64 -17.68
CA ASP A 260 0.57 -1.32 -18.34
C ASP A 260 -0.35 -2.54 -18.55
N HIS A 261 -0.09 -3.66 -17.88
CA HIS A 261 -0.90 -4.86 -17.92
C HIS A 261 -1.89 -4.87 -16.76
N GLN A 262 -3.15 -5.19 -17.08
CA GLN A 262 -4.19 -5.53 -16.11
C GLN A 262 -4.16 -7.04 -15.84
N THR A 263 -4.91 -7.54 -14.85
CA THR A 263 -4.82 -8.95 -14.42
C THR A 263 -6.18 -9.66 -14.29
N TYR A 264 -7.26 -9.07 -14.82
CA TYR A 264 -8.63 -9.62 -14.65
C TYR A 264 -8.86 -10.97 -15.32
N THR A 265 -8.08 -11.30 -16.34
CA THR A 265 -8.16 -12.54 -17.10
C THR A 265 -6.77 -13.11 -17.37
N LEU A 266 -6.70 -14.43 -17.57
CA LEU A 266 -5.46 -15.10 -17.98
C LEU A 266 -4.88 -14.53 -19.28
N ALA A 267 -5.69 -13.93 -20.15
CA ALA A 267 -5.23 -13.36 -21.41
C ALA A 267 -4.58 -11.98 -21.25
N ASP A 268 -4.78 -11.30 -20.12
CA ASP A 268 -4.30 -9.93 -19.95
C ASP A 268 -2.78 -9.84 -19.86
N GLY A 269 -2.10 -10.85 -19.30
CA GLY A 269 -0.62 -10.88 -19.23
C GLY A 269 0.08 -10.89 -20.60
N ALA A 270 -0.63 -11.17 -21.70
CA ALA A 270 -0.10 -11.09 -23.06
C ALA A 270 -0.45 -9.77 -23.79
N ASN A 271 -1.32 -8.94 -23.21
CA ASN A 271 -1.91 -7.79 -23.88
C ASN A 271 -1.70 -6.50 -23.07
N SER A 272 -0.89 -5.59 -23.61
CA SER A 272 -0.74 -4.25 -23.05
C SER A 272 -2.07 -3.48 -23.05
N ALA A 273 -2.35 -2.83 -21.92
CA ALA A 273 -3.42 -1.83 -21.77
C ALA A 273 -2.86 -0.41 -21.65
N ALA A 274 -1.77 -0.10 -22.38
CA ALA A 274 -1.07 1.20 -22.36
C ALA A 274 -2.00 2.42 -22.45
N ALA A 275 -3.04 2.37 -23.28
CA ALA A 275 -3.99 3.47 -23.42
C ALA A 275 -4.76 3.72 -22.11
N ARG A 276 -5.24 2.65 -21.46
CA ARG A 276 -5.91 2.70 -20.15
C ARG A 276 -4.93 3.18 -19.07
N ARG A 277 -3.70 2.66 -19.04
CA ARG A 277 -2.66 3.11 -18.10
C ARG A 277 -2.37 4.61 -18.23
N ARG A 278 -2.25 5.14 -19.45
CA ARG A 278 -2.04 6.59 -19.65
C ARG A 278 -3.23 7.44 -19.17
N MET A 279 -4.47 6.94 -19.31
CA MET A 279 -5.66 7.62 -18.78
C MET A 279 -5.68 7.61 -17.25
N ALA A 280 -5.30 6.50 -16.62
CA ALA A 280 -5.10 6.40 -15.17
C ALA A 280 -4.01 7.37 -14.68
N ASN A 281 -2.83 7.35 -15.32
CA ASN A 281 -1.71 8.25 -15.02
C ASN A 281 -2.13 9.73 -15.12
N GLN A 282 -2.90 10.09 -16.17
CA GLN A 282 -3.41 11.44 -16.34
C GLN A 282 -4.36 11.83 -15.21
N ALA A 283 -5.31 10.97 -14.84
CA ALA A 283 -6.23 11.25 -13.74
C ALA A 283 -5.50 11.39 -12.40
N TRP A 284 -4.51 10.54 -12.10
CA TRP A 284 -3.68 10.67 -10.91
C TRP A 284 -2.94 12.02 -10.90
N PHE A 285 -2.30 12.38 -12.02
CA PHE A 285 -1.61 13.66 -12.18
C PHE A 285 -2.56 14.86 -12.04
N GLU A 286 -3.80 14.73 -12.48
CA GLU A 286 -4.83 15.77 -12.33
C GLU A 286 -5.28 15.95 -10.89
N PHE A 287 -5.42 14.87 -10.12
CA PHE A 287 -6.11 14.89 -8.82
C PHE A 287 -5.21 14.76 -7.60
N MET A 288 -3.92 14.45 -7.76
CA MET A 288 -3.01 14.33 -6.62
C MET A 288 -2.10 15.56 -6.45
N PRO A 289 -1.90 16.06 -5.20
CA PRO A 289 -1.04 17.22 -4.94
C PRO A 289 0.45 16.82 -4.89
N ALA A 290 0.98 16.20 -5.95
CA ALA A 290 2.38 15.78 -6.05
C ALA A 290 3.19 16.62 -7.05
N ASP A 291 4.40 17.06 -6.70
CA ASP A 291 5.35 17.77 -7.56
C ASP A 291 6.15 16.77 -8.40
N VAL A 292 5.52 16.30 -9.49
CA VAL A 292 6.01 15.21 -10.34
C VAL A 292 6.07 15.61 -11.81
N SER A 293 6.83 14.86 -12.62
CA SER A 293 6.90 15.06 -14.07
C SER A 293 5.85 14.22 -14.81
N PHE A 294 5.17 14.83 -15.78
CA PHE A 294 4.24 14.19 -16.70
C PHE A 294 4.40 14.75 -18.11
N ASN A 295 4.33 13.87 -19.11
CA ASN A 295 4.41 14.22 -20.52
C ASN A 295 3.20 13.64 -21.26
N SER A 296 2.13 14.43 -21.39
CA SER A 296 0.90 14.01 -22.09
C SER A 296 1.09 13.68 -23.57
N SER A 297 2.21 14.06 -24.18
CA SER A 297 2.52 13.76 -25.58
C SER A 297 3.31 12.47 -25.75
N ASP A 298 3.83 11.90 -24.66
CA ASP A 298 4.46 10.59 -24.69
C ASP A 298 3.38 9.50 -24.76
N SER A 299 3.43 8.70 -25.82
CA SER A 299 2.53 7.57 -26.04
C SER A 299 2.94 6.34 -25.24
N SER A 300 4.09 6.32 -24.57
CA SER A 300 4.47 5.26 -23.65
C SER A 300 3.63 5.30 -22.36
N PHE A 301 3.53 4.17 -21.67
CA PHE A 301 2.91 4.13 -20.34
C PHE A 301 3.80 4.78 -19.27
N THR A 302 5.10 4.94 -19.53
CA THR A 302 6.09 5.63 -18.67
C THR A 302 6.05 7.16 -18.81
N ASN A 303 4.92 7.71 -19.25
CA ASN A 303 4.75 9.14 -19.49
C ASN A 303 4.68 10.00 -18.21
N ILE A 304 4.84 9.38 -17.04
CA ILE A 304 4.86 10.00 -15.71
C ILE A 304 5.99 9.38 -14.89
N LYS A 305 6.56 10.16 -13.97
CA LYS A 305 7.50 9.65 -12.96
C LYS A 305 7.13 10.23 -11.60
N ILE A 306 6.79 9.35 -10.66
CA ILE A 306 6.29 9.76 -9.35
C ILE A 306 7.23 9.43 -8.18
N TYR A 307 8.21 8.55 -8.35
CA TYR A 307 9.21 8.32 -7.30
C TYR A 307 10.11 9.53 -7.07
N ARG A 308 10.37 9.86 -5.80
CA ARG A 308 11.03 11.10 -5.37
C ARG A 308 11.45 11.05 -3.90
N SER A 309 12.28 12.00 -3.46
CA SER A 309 12.78 12.07 -2.08
C SER A 309 12.54 13.42 -1.41
N PHE A 310 12.48 13.38 -0.08
CA PHE A 310 12.23 14.51 0.81
C PHE A 310 13.23 14.51 1.97
N THR A 311 13.77 15.67 2.31
CA THR A 311 14.71 15.82 3.43
C THR A 311 14.14 16.76 4.47
N PHE A 312 14.11 16.31 5.72
CA PHE A 312 13.56 17.05 6.85
C PHE A 312 14.68 17.39 7.83
N GLY A 313 15.50 18.37 7.45
CA GLY A 313 16.75 18.68 8.12
C GLY A 313 17.69 17.48 8.21
N LYS A 314 18.44 17.40 9.30
CA LYS A 314 19.34 16.28 9.60
C LYS A 314 18.61 15.04 10.15
N LEU A 315 17.32 15.16 10.46
CA LEU A 315 16.60 14.11 11.17
C LEU A 315 16.22 12.96 10.25
N ALA A 316 15.60 13.24 9.11
CA ALA A 316 15.08 12.18 8.24
C ALA A 316 15.19 12.52 6.75
N THR A 317 15.45 11.48 5.95
CA THR A 317 15.20 11.48 4.51
C THR A 317 14.11 10.46 4.23
N LEU A 318 13.02 10.85 3.58
CA LEU A 318 11.97 9.96 3.08
C LEU A 318 12.20 9.73 1.59
N VAL A 319 12.38 8.46 1.21
CA VAL A 319 12.52 8.00 -0.18
C VAL A 319 11.23 7.29 -0.55
N MET A 320 10.52 7.81 -1.55
CA MET A 320 9.30 7.20 -2.09
C MET A 320 9.63 6.46 -3.39
N THR A 321 9.39 5.15 -3.46
CA THR A 321 9.51 4.33 -4.69
C THR A 321 8.16 4.19 -5.38
N ASP A 322 8.13 3.52 -6.53
CA ASP A 322 6.99 3.28 -7.42
C ASP A 322 7.12 1.84 -7.86
N GLU A 323 6.31 0.97 -7.26
CA GLU A 323 6.48 -0.48 -7.37
C GLU A 323 5.51 -1.10 -8.37
N ARG A 324 4.81 -0.28 -9.17
CA ARG A 324 3.87 -0.75 -10.20
C ARG A 324 4.30 -0.42 -11.61
N LEU A 325 4.80 0.79 -11.85
CA LEU A 325 5.11 1.23 -13.22
C LEU A 325 6.39 0.60 -13.78
N TYR A 326 7.32 0.21 -12.90
CA TYR A 326 8.62 -0.34 -13.28
C TYR A 326 8.77 -1.83 -13.01
N ARG A 327 7.83 -2.44 -12.29
CA ARG A 327 7.93 -3.86 -11.96
C ARG A 327 7.79 -4.74 -13.20
N ALA A 328 8.47 -5.86 -13.20
CA ALA A 328 8.25 -6.95 -14.12
C ALA A 328 6.92 -7.64 -13.78
N ASP A 329 6.46 -8.47 -14.71
CA ASP A 329 5.42 -9.45 -14.46
C ASP A 329 5.77 -10.35 -13.27
N HIS A 330 4.74 -10.87 -12.58
CA HIS A 330 4.91 -11.84 -11.52
C HIS A 330 5.79 -13.00 -12.00
N VAL A 331 6.64 -13.52 -11.11
CA VAL A 331 7.61 -14.55 -11.47
C VAL A 331 6.91 -15.79 -12.06
N ILE A 332 5.76 -16.14 -11.50
CA ILE A 332 4.88 -17.21 -11.99
C ILE A 332 3.71 -16.53 -12.72
N PRO A 333 3.59 -16.64 -14.04
CA PRO A 333 2.43 -16.10 -14.75
C PRO A 333 1.15 -16.84 -14.36
N GLU A 334 0.02 -16.12 -14.26
CA GLU A 334 -1.30 -16.70 -13.96
C GLU A 334 -1.69 -17.76 -15.00
N THR A 335 -1.30 -17.56 -16.26
CA THR A 335 -1.54 -18.54 -17.34
C THR A 335 -0.91 -19.90 -17.07
N ALA A 336 0.24 -19.92 -16.38
CA ALA A 336 0.94 -21.14 -16.00
C ALA A 336 0.34 -21.77 -14.73
N ALA A 337 -0.16 -20.95 -13.80
CA ALA A 337 -0.77 -21.38 -12.54
C ALA A 337 -2.28 -21.67 -12.65
N GLY A 338 -2.93 -21.22 -13.73
CA GLY A 338 -4.38 -21.26 -13.94
C GLY A 338 -5.19 -20.23 -13.14
N SER A 339 -4.57 -19.53 -12.19
CA SER A 339 -5.20 -18.47 -11.37
C SER A 339 -4.15 -17.70 -10.57
N GLU A 340 -4.58 -16.62 -9.92
CA GLU A 340 -3.79 -15.86 -8.94
C GLU A 340 -3.38 -16.69 -7.71
N ILE A 341 -4.20 -17.66 -7.27
CA ILE A 341 -3.95 -18.49 -6.07
C ILE A 341 -2.80 -19.51 -6.27
N GLY A 342 -2.15 -19.54 -7.42
CA GLY A 342 -0.92 -20.31 -7.62
C GLY A 342 0.25 -19.49 -8.16
N SER A 343 -0.01 -18.23 -8.52
CA SER A 343 0.97 -17.32 -9.12
C SER A 343 1.35 -16.18 -8.16
N ARG A 344 0.38 -15.71 -7.38
CA ARG A 344 0.49 -14.61 -6.42
C ARG A 344 0.18 -15.06 -5.00
N TYR A 345 -0.95 -15.70 -4.77
CA TYR A 345 -1.35 -16.17 -3.42
C TYR A 345 -1.07 -17.67 -3.30
N PHE A 346 -0.79 -18.18 -2.08
CA PHE A 346 -0.47 -19.61 -1.85
C PHE A 346 0.60 -20.21 -2.79
N VAL A 347 1.74 -19.54 -2.94
CA VAL A 347 2.76 -19.91 -3.92
C VAL A 347 3.78 -20.89 -3.35
N SER A 348 4.05 -21.99 -4.05
CA SER A 348 5.18 -22.88 -3.72
C SER A 348 6.50 -22.13 -3.84
N LYS A 349 7.23 -21.99 -2.72
CA LYS A 349 8.53 -21.30 -2.70
C LYS A 349 9.55 -21.96 -3.62
N GLY A 350 9.57 -23.29 -3.68
CA GLY A 350 10.49 -24.02 -4.56
C GLY A 350 10.21 -23.73 -6.04
N THR A 351 8.93 -23.70 -6.42
CA THR A 351 8.49 -23.35 -7.78
C THR A 351 8.84 -21.91 -8.12
N LEU A 352 8.54 -20.98 -7.22
CA LEU A 352 8.86 -19.56 -7.36
C LEU A 352 10.37 -19.34 -7.56
N ALA A 353 11.21 -19.88 -6.67
CA ALA A 353 12.67 -19.73 -6.76
C ALA A 353 13.25 -20.38 -8.02
N GLY A 354 12.71 -21.52 -8.45
CA GLY A 354 13.12 -22.18 -9.69
C GLY A 354 12.82 -21.34 -10.93
N LEU A 355 11.61 -20.77 -11.02
CA LEU A 355 11.20 -19.91 -12.13
C LEU A 355 11.92 -18.56 -12.11
N GLU A 356 12.15 -17.97 -10.93
CA GLU A 356 12.94 -16.75 -10.78
C GLU A 356 14.36 -16.96 -11.32
N ALA A 357 15.03 -18.05 -10.90
CA ALA A 357 16.36 -18.39 -11.37
C ALA A 357 16.41 -18.65 -12.89
N GLN A 358 15.37 -19.26 -13.46
CA GLN A 358 15.24 -19.45 -14.90
C GLN A 358 15.09 -18.12 -15.65
N LYS A 359 14.21 -17.22 -15.19
CA LYS A 359 14.03 -15.87 -15.76
C LYS A 359 15.34 -15.08 -15.74
N ILE A 360 16.05 -15.08 -14.59
CA ILE A 360 17.36 -14.42 -14.45
C ILE A 360 18.40 -15.02 -15.39
N SER A 361 18.49 -16.36 -15.45
CA SER A 361 19.45 -17.05 -16.32
C SER A 361 19.20 -16.75 -17.80
N ALA A 362 17.93 -16.75 -18.21
CA ALA A 362 17.52 -16.39 -19.57
C ALA A 362 17.86 -14.94 -19.93
N ALA A 363 17.87 -14.03 -18.95
CA ALA A 363 18.30 -12.63 -19.10
C ALA A 363 19.81 -12.42 -18.87
N GLY A 364 20.63 -13.48 -18.91
CA GLY A 364 22.08 -13.35 -18.76
C GLY A 364 22.54 -12.89 -17.37
N GLY A 365 21.77 -13.20 -16.32
CA GLY A 365 22.06 -12.81 -14.94
C GLY A 365 21.51 -11.46 -14.53
N GLN A 366 20.73 -10.78 -15.39
CA GLN A 366 20.13 -9.49 -15.07
C GLN A 366 18.85 -9.66 -14.24
N LEU A 367 18.58 -8.70 -13.35
CA LEU A 367 17.37 -8.68 -12.50
C LEU A 367 16.14 -8.12 -13.19
N ALA A 368 16.29 -7.42 -14.33
CA ALA A 368 15.18 -6.79 -15.06
C ALA A 368 13.90 -7.64 -15.21
N PRO A 369 13.94 -8.95 -15.54
CA PRO A 369 12.71 -9.76 -15.70
C PRO A 369 12.04 -10.19 -14.38
N VAL A 370 12.64 -9.85 -13.23
CA VAL A 370 12.17 -10.20 -11.88
C VAL A 370 12.35 -9.01 -10.93
N SER A 371 12.21 -7.79 -11.48
CA SER A 371 12.45 -6.55 -10.76
C SER A 371 11.14 -5.92 -10.32
N MET A 372 11.05 -5.38 -9.12
CA MET A 372 10.03 -4.46 -8.64
C MET A 372 10.31 -3.00 -9.05
N LEU A 373 11.55 -2.52 -8.87
CA LEU A 373 11.88 -1.11 -9.11
C LEU A 373 12.33 -0.82 -10.55
N GLY A 374 12.72 -1.85 -11.29
CA GLY A 374 13.47 -1.68 -12.53
C GLY A 374 14.85 -1.04 -12.31
N ASP A 375 15.68 -1.06 -13.35
CA ASP A 375 17.11 -0.72 -13.21
C ASP A 375 17.35 0.74 -12.80
N SER A 376 16.61 1.68 -13.40
CA SER A 376 16.83 3.12 -13.19
C SER A 376 16.44 3.57 -11.80
N GLN A 377 15.30 3.10 -11.30
CA GLN A 377 14.84 3.48 -9.97
C GLN A 377 15.63 2.73 -8.88
N ARG A 378 15.99 1.47 -9.08
CA ARG A 378 16.90 0.75 -8.18
C ARG A 378 18.22 1.49 -8.00
N ALA A 379 18.86 1.92 -9.08
CA ALA A 379 20.10 2.70 -9.02
C ALA A 379 19.89 4.05 -8.30
N TRP A 380 18.79 4.74 -8.60
CA TRP A 380 18.43 5.98 -7.92
C TRP A 380 18.21 5.77 -6.41
N TRP A 381 17.50 4.72 -6.01
CA TRP A 381 17.25 4.37 -4.61
C TRP A 381 18.57 4.09 -3.88
N GLN A 382 19.47 3.31 -4.49
CA GLN A 382 20.80 3.02 -3.96
C GLN A 382 21.60 4.31 -3.72
N ASP A 383 21.52 5.26 -4.64
CA ASP A 383 22.15 6.58 -4.50
C ASP A 383 21.50 7.41 -3.38
N GLN A 384 20.17 7.43 -3.26
CA GLN A 384 19.49 8.12 -2.17
C GLN A 384 19.90 7.55 -0.81
N MET A 385 19.86 6.23 -0.67
CA MET A 385 20.22 5.54 0.57
C MET A 385 21.69 5.77 0.93
N ARG A 386 22.61 5.75 -0.04
CA ARG A 386 24.04 5.99 0.25
C ARG A 386 24.34 7.44 0.63
N ASN A 387 23.72 8.39 -0.06
CA ASN A 387 24.08 9.81 0.09
C ASN A 387 23.32 10.52 1.22
N ALA A 388 22.22 9.96 1.72
CA ALA A 388 21.46 10.55 2.81
C ALA A 388 22.21 10.47 4.16
N GLY A 389 22.79 11.60 4.59
CA GLY A 389 23.45 11.77 5.89
C GLY A 389 22.52 12.04 7.08
N THR A 390 21.24 11.68 6.97
CA THR A 390 20.23 11.91 8.02
C THR A 390 20.21 10.80 9.07
N THR A 391 19.75 11.12 10.29
CA THR A 391 19.60 10.16 11.40
C THR A 391 18.72 8.96 11.03
N TRP A 392 17.68 9.20 10.24
CA TRP A 392 16.78 8.18 9.72
C TRP A 392 16.71 8.24 8.19
N LYS A 393 16.60 7.07 7.57
CA LYS A 393 16.19 6.89 6.19
C LYS A 393 14.85 6.17 6.21
N LEU A 394 13.79 6.86 5.83
CA LEU A 394 12.46 6.27 5.69
C LEU A 394 12.29 5.84 4.23
N TRP A 395 11.71 4.66 4.01
CA TRP A 395 11.37 4.17 2.69
C TRP A 395 9.86 3.98 2.58
N GLY A 396 9.17 4.95 2.00
CA GLY A 396 7.75 4.81 1.70
C GLY A 396 7.57 4.05 0.39
N ASN A 397 6.84 2.96 0.44
CA ASN A 397 6.52 2.14 -0.73
C ASN A 397 5.20 1.40 -0.53
N GLU A 398 4.75 0.77 -1.60
CA GLU A 398 3.45 0.14 -1.73
C GLU A 398 3.38 -1.15 -0.90
N VAL A 399 4.30 -2.09 -1.14
CA VAL A 399 4.19 -3.46 -0.66
C VAL A 399 5.21 -3.84 0.42
N SER A 400 4.85 -4.79 1.28
CA SER A 400 5.66 -5.26 2.41
C SER A 400 6.95 -5.97 1.97
N LEU A 401 8.03 -5.74 2.72
CA LEU A 401 9.31 -6.46 2.60
C LEU A 401 9.41 -7.69 3.51
N LEU A 402 8.49 -7.84 4.47
CA LEU A 402 8.51 -8.95 5.43
C LEU A 402 8.13 -10.26 4.76
N ARG A 403 8.93 -11.31 5.01
CA ARG A 403 8.61 -12.67 4.55
C ARG A 403 7.36 -13.19 5.25
N MET A 404 6.37 -13.61 4.46
CA MET A 404 5.20 -14.36 4.91
C MET A 404 5.24 -15.76 4.31
N GLN A 405 5.50 -16.76 5.14
CA GLN A 405 5.52 -18.15 4.70
C GLN A 405 4.85 -19.10 5.68
N ILE A 406 4.42 -20.25 5.18
CA ILE A 406 3.88 -21.39 5.94
C ILE A 406 4.59 -22.65 5.48
N ASP A 407 5.21 -23.40 6.42
CA ASP A 407 5.70 -24.74 6.09
C ASP A 407 4.53 -25.71 6.10
N GLY A 408 4.06 -26.07 4.90
CA GLY A 408 2.92 -26.94 4.70
C GLY A 408 3.10 -28.33 5.30
N ASN A 409 4.33 -28.87 5.32
CA ASN A 409 4.62 -30.16 5.94
C ASN A 409 4.42 -30.09 7.46
N GLN A 410 4.89 -29.01 8.10
CA GLN A 410 4.71 -28.77 9.53
C GLN A 410 3.25 -28.44 9.89
N ALA A 411 2.58 -27.65 9.07
CA ALA A 411 1.19 -27.28 9.27
C ALA A 411 0.29 -28.53 9.25
N VAL A 412 0.43 -29.37 8.21
CA VAL A 412 -0.34 -30.62 8.06
C VAL A 412 -0.02 -31.60 9.18
N ALA A 413 1.26 -31.79 9.51
CA ALA A 413 1.67 -32.63 10.63
C ALA A 413 1.05 -32.18 11.97
N SER A 414 0.96 -30.86 12.21
CA SER A 414 0.37 -30.31 13.44
C SER A 414 -1.14 -30.51 13.51
N LEU A 415 -1.84 -30.35 12.38
CA LEU A 415 -3.27 -30.61 12.28
C LEU A 415 -3.60 -32.10 12.47
N MET A 416 -2.81 -32.98 11.85
CA MET A 416 -2.95 -34.43 12.02
C MET A 416 -2.67 -34.86 13.46
N THR A 417 -1.60 -34.33 14.07
CA THR A 417 -1.27 -34.58 15.48
C THR A 417 -2.43 -34.18 16.40
N SER A 418 -3.00 -33.00 16.18
CA SER A 418 -4.13 -32.49 16.98
C SER A 418 -5.37 -33.38 16.83
N SER A 419 -5.66 -33.82 15.61
CA SER A 419 -6.76 -34.76 15.32
C SER A 419 -6.55 -36.12 16.00
N LEU A 420 -5.33 -36.65 16.02
CA LEU A 420 -5.00 -37.91 16.70
C LEU A 420 -5.19 -37.81 18.23
N ILE A 421 -4.75 -36.70 18.83
CA ILE A 421 -4.94 -36.46 20.28
C ILE A 421 -6.42 -36.28 20.61
N ALA A 422 -7.18 -35.59 19.76
CA ALA A 422 -8.62 -35.45 19.93
C ALA A 422 -9.34 -36.81 19.86
N ALA A 423 -8.90 -37.70 18.97
CA ALA A 423 -9.44 -39.06 18.85
C ALA A 423 -8.99 -39.99 19.99
N ASN A 424 -7.79 -39.78 20.54
CA ASN A 424 -7.25 -40.55 21.66
C ASN A 424 -6.38 -39.65 22.57
N ALA A 425 -6.99 -39.16 23.65
CA ALA A 425 -6.33 -38.25 24.59
C ALA A 425 -5.08 -38.86 25.26
N ALA A 426 -4.94 -40.19 25.29
CA ALA A 426 -3.74 -40.86 25.82
C ALA A 426 -2.48 -40.58 24.99
N LEU A 427 -2.62 -40.11 23.74
CA LEU A 427 -1.50 -39.72 22.89
C LEU A 427 -0.96 -38.31 23.18
N ALA A 428 -1.63 -37.51 24.02
CA ALA A 428 -1.21 -36.15 24.33
C ALA A 428 0.27 -36.02 24.77
N PRO A 429 0.83 -36.92 25.61
CA PRO A 429 2.25 -36.86 25.98
C PRO A 429 3.22 -37.01 24.80
N LEU A 430 2.77 -37.59 23.69
CA LEU A 430 3.58 -37.81 22.49
C LEU A 430 3.43 -36.70 21.44
N GLN A 431 2.73 -35.60 21.73
CA GLN A 431 2.41 -34.54 20.76
C GLN A 431 3.62 -34.07 19.94
N ALA A 432 4.72 -33.69 20.61
CA ALA A 432 5.92 -33.19 19.93
C ALA A 432 6.60 -34.27 19.08
N ALA A 433 6.64 -35.51 19.56
CA ALA A 433 7.23 -36.65 18.85
C ALA A 433 6.38 -37.04 17.63
N MET A 434 5.05 -37.08 17.77
CA MET A 434 4.12 -37.35 16.68
C MET A 434 4.22 -36.29 15.59
N SER A 435 4.24 -35.01 15.97
CA SER A 435 4.42 -33.90 15.02
C SER A 435 5.75 -34.05 14.26
N SER A 436 6.85 -34.33 14.96
CA SER A 436 8.16 -34.54 14.32
C SER A 436 8.17 -35.74 13.36
N ALA A 437 7.57 -36.87 13.77
CA ALA A 437 7.47 -38.07 12.94
C ALA A 437 6.59 -37.81 11.69
N LEU A 438 5.46 -37.13 11.87
CA LEU A 438 4.56 -36.76 10.77
C LEU A 438 5.24 -35.78 9.80
N VAL A 439 6.06 -34.84 10.26
CA VAL A 439 6.83 -33.97 9.36
C VAL A 439 7.76 -34.79 8.46
N LEU A 440 8.44 -35.80 9.02
CA LEU A 440 9.28 -36.70 8.22
C LEU A 440 8.45 -37.49 7.21
N ASP A 441 7.27 -37.97 7.62
CA ASP A 441 6.34 -38.67 6.73
C ASP A 441 5.81 -37.76 5.62
N MET A 442 5.51 -36.49 5.89
CA MET A 442 5.06 -35.51 4.89
C MET A 442 6.17 -35.14 3.90
N LYS A 443 7.41 -35.03 4.38
CA LYS A 443 8.58 -34.83 3.51
C LYS A 443 8.82 -36.03 2.59
N ALA A 444 8.58 -37.24 3.08
CA ALA A 444 8.70 -38.49 2.32
C ALA A 444 7.46 -38.84 1.49
N ALA A 445 6.37 -38.07 1.60
CA ALA A 445 5.14 -38.32 0.87
C ALA A 445 5.37 -38.27 -0.65
N ASN A 446 4.70 -39.15 -1.38
CA ASN A 446 4.64 -39.08 -2.83
C ASN A 446 3.72 -37.93 -3.24
N LYS A 447 4.31 -36.95 -3.94
CA LYS A 447 3.67 -35.70 -4.39
C LYS A 447 3.46 -35.65 -5.91
N THR A 448 3.63 -36.77 -6.64
CA THR A 448 3.51 -36.79 -8.10
C THR A 448 2.07 -36.68 -8.59
N ALA A 449 1.09 -37.04 -7.76
CA ALA A 449 -0.33 -36.89 -8.05
C ALA A 449 -0.87 -35.59 -7.44
N THR A 450 -2.10 -35.20 -7.81
CA THR A 450 -2.79 -34.02 -7.25
C THR A 450 -2.95 -34.12 -5.73
N LEU A 451 -3.31 -35.31 -5.23
CA LEU A 451 -3.35 -35.61 -3.81
C LEU A 451 -2.09 -36.34 -3.40
N ALA A 452 -1.47 -35.88 -2.31
CA ALA A 452 -0.29 -36.51 -1.78
C ALA A 452 -0.65 -37.84 -1.10
N THR A 453 0.29 -38.79 -1.12
CA THR A 453 0.14 -40.07 -0.41
C THR A 453 1.36 -40.33 0.45
N ALA A 454 1.17 -40.83 1.66
CA ALA A 454 2.26 -41.14 2.58
C ALA A 454 2.13 -42.56 3.14
N SER A 455 3.27 -43.19 3.42
CA SER A 455 3.33 -44.48 4.11
C SER A 455 3.09 -44.35 5.62
N PHE A 456 3.34 -43.15 6.17
CA PHE A 456 3.32 -42.85 7.60
C PHE A 456 4.24 -43.74 8.45
N SER A 457 5.36 -44.18 7.86
CA SER A 457 6.27 -45.14 8.50
C SER A 457 6.89 -44.64 9.80
N ASN A 458 7.20 -43.33 9.90
CA ASN A 458 7.79 -42.76 11.10
C ASN A 458 6.78 -42.69 12.23
N LEU A 459 5.56 -42.22 11.95
CA LEU A 459 4.48 -42.18 12.93
C LEU A 459 4.11 -43.59 13.41
N ALA A 460 3.97 -44.56 12.49
CA ALA A 460 3.66 -45.95 12.86
C ALA A 460 4.73 -46.54 13.80
N ALA A 461 6.01 -46.31 13.51
CA ALA A 461 7.11 -46.79 14.37
C ALA A 461 7.10 -46.12 15.76
N LEU A 462 6.82 -44.82 15.82
CA LEU A 462 6.68 -44.10 17.09
C LEU A 462 5.53 -44.65 17.93
N LEU A 463 4.34 -44.82 17.35
CA LEU A 463 3.17 -45.30 18.07
C LEU A 463 3.30 -46.77 18.50
N ALA A 464 3.98 -47.60 17.71
CA ALA A 464 4.30 -48.96 18.11
C ALA A 464 5.23 -49.00 19.33
N SER A 465 6.28 -48.17 19.32
CA SER A 465 7.28 -48.16 20.39
C SER A 465 6.82 -47.47 21.68
N GLN A 466 6.03 -46.39 21.58
CA GLN A 466 5.69 -45.55 22.73
C GLN A 466 4.22 -45.57 23.15
N ALA A 467 3.31 -46.04 22.29
CA ALA A 467 1.89 -46.15 22.60
C ALA A 467 1.34 -47.59 22.53
N GLY A 468 2.18 -48.58 22.20
CA GLY A 468 1.77 -49.98 22.08
C GLY A 468 0.84 -50.28 20.91
N ILE A 469 0.71 -49.36 19.94
CA ILE A 469 -0.17 -49.52 18.77
C ILE A 469 0.60 -50.29 17.69
N SER A 470 0.29 -51.57 17.52
CA SER A 470 0.97 -52.41 16.53
C SER A 470 0.80 -51.89 15.09
N ALA A 471 1.70 -52.26 14.18
CA ALA A 471 1.60 -51.87 12.78
C ALA A 471 0.26 -52.29 12.13
N ALA A 472 -0.27 -53.46 12.50
CA ALA A 472 -1.58 -53.92 12.02
C ALA A 472 -2.73 -53.06 12.57
N ALA A 473 -2.68 -52.69 13.86
CA ALA A 473 -3.68 -51.82 14.47
C ALA A 473 -3.63 -50.40 13.89
N PHE A 474 -2.42 -49.87 13.63
CA PHE A 474 -2.23 -48.59 12.95
C PHE A 474 -2.82 -48.62 11.54
N ALA A 475 -2.48 -49.63 10.75
CA ALA A 475 -2.95 -49.77 9.37
C ALA A 475 -4.47 -49.90 9.27
N ALA A 476 -5.11 -50.59 10.22
CA ALA A 476 -6.55 -50.79 10.23
C ALA A 476 -7.33 -49.61 10.83
N GLY A 477 -6.79 -48.96 11.88
CA GLY A 477 -7.55 -48.02 12.71
C GLY A 477 -7.15 -46.54 12.60
N ILE A 478 -5.93 -46.23 12.18
CA ILE A 478 -5.40 -44.85 12.16
C ILE A 478 -5.10 -44.39 10.73
N LYS A 479 -4.40 -45.22 9.96
CA LYS A 479 -3.95 -44.86 8.60
C LYS A 479 -5.10 -44.40 7.69
N PRO A 480 -6.28 -45.04 7.65
CA PRO A 480 -7.36 -44.60 6.76
C PRO A 480 -7.83 -43.16 7.04
N ALA A 481 -7.83 -42.74 8.31
CA ALA A 481 -8.20 -41.38 8.68
C ALA A 481 -7.10 -40.38 8.29
N LEU A 482 -5.82 -40.76 8.40
CA LEU A 482 -4.70 -39.93 7.94
C LEU A 482 -4.67 -39.81 6.42
N ASP A 483 -4.92 -40.89 5.69
CA ASP A 483 -5.03 -40.89 4.23
C ASP A 483 -6.16 -39.97 3.77
N ALA A 484 -7.32 -40.02 4.44
CA ALA A 484 -8.45 -39.13 4.16
C ALA A 484 -8.17 -37.64 4.48
N ALA A 485 -7.20 -37.38 5.36
CA ALA A 485 -6.78 -36.04 5.76
C ALA A 485 -5.59 -35.49 4.95
N MET A 486 -5.07 -36.25 3.97
CA MET A 486 -3.97 -35.79 3.12
C MET A 486 -4.43 -34.60 2.25
N PRO A 487 -3.66 -33.50 2.21
CA PRO A 487 -3.99 -32.36 1.38
C PRO A 487 -3.56 -32.59 -0.08
N PRO A 488 -3.93 -31.67 -0.99
CA PRO A 488 -3.26 -31.55 -2.28
C PRO A 488 -1.74 -31.43 -2.13
N SER A 489 -1.00 -32.04 -3.06
CA SER A 489 0.47 -32.07 -3.04
C SER A 489 1.10 -30.68 -2.99
N ALA A 490 0.45 -29.68 -3.60
CA ALA A 490 0.86 -28.29 -3.59
C ALA A 490 0.93 -27.68 -2.18
N LEU A 491 0.15 -28.19 -1.22
CA LEU A 491 0.17 -27.73 0.18
C LEU A 491 1.23 -28.42 1.05
N LEU A 492 2.02 -29.35 0.50
CA LEU A 492 3.15 -30.00 1.19
C LEU A 492 4.50 -29.40 0.79
N ASP A 493 4.54 -28.08 0.59
CA ASP A 493 5.76 -27.31 0.36
C ASP A 493 5.86 -26.17 1.38
N LEU A 494 6.98 -25.45 1.36
CA LEU A 494 7.05 -24.14 1.96
C LEU A 494 6.29 -23.16 1.04
N ILE A 495 5.21 -22.59 1.57
CA ILE A 495 4.27 -21.74 0.84
C ILE A 495 4.55 -20.28 1.18
N ILE A 496 4.69 -19.44 0.16
CA ILE A 496 4.68 -17.98 0.26
C ILE A 496 3.22 -17.51 0.27
N ILE A 497 2.91 -16.69 1.26
CA ILE A 497 1.59 -16.10 1.47
C ILE A 497 1.69 -14.69 0.92
N ASP A 498 1.27 -14.54 -0.34
CA ASP A 498 1.34 -13.32 -1.14
C ASP A 498 2.72 -13.00 -1.76
N ALA A 499 2.84 -13.26 -3.05
CA ALA A 499 3.96 -13.02 -3.93
C ALA A 499 3.70 -11.84 -4.89
N ASP A 500 2.62 -11.08 -4.72
CA ASP A 500 2.54 -9.72 -5.28
C ASP A 500 3.50 -8.78 -4.52
N GLN A 501 3.70 -9.06 -3.22
CA GLN A 501 4.68 -8.40 -2.35
C GLN A 501 6.15 -8.65 -2.79
N TRP A 502 7.10 -8.04 -2.07
CA TRP A 502 8.53 -8.30 -2.27
C TRP A 502 8.97 -9.78 -2.07
N ASP A 503 8.10 -10.63 -1.50
CA ASP A 503 8.32 -12.07 -1.47
C ASP A 503 8.32 -12.74 -2.85
N GLY A 504 7.59 -12.18 -3.82
CA GLY A 504 7.61 -12.63 -5.22
C GLY A 504 8.84 -12.19 -6.01
N TYR A 505 9.54 -11.14 -5.56
CA TYR A 505 10.67 -10.51 -6.24
C TYR A 505 11.94 -10.65 -5.39
N ASN A 506 12.17 -11.87 -4.93
CA ASN A 506 13.13 -12.20 -3.88
C ASN A 506 14.58 -11.88 -4.28
N ALA A 507 14.95 -12.07 -5.54
CA ALA A 507 16.28 -11.77 -6.04
C ALA A 507 16.61 -10.26 -5.97
N GLU A 508 15.67 -9.39 -6.37
CA GLU A 508 15.89 -7.95 -6.23
C GLU A 508 15.84 -7.52 -4.76
N ARG A 509 14.93 -8.05 -3.95
CA ARG A 509 14.91 -7.78 -2.50
C ARG A 509 16.28 -8.05 -1.89
N LYS A 510 16.85 -9.23 -2.14
CA LYS A 510 18.19 -9.61 -1.65
C LYS A 510 19.26 -8.63 -2.13
N ALA A 511 19.21 -8.20 -3.40
CA ALA A 511 20.17 -7.24 -3.94
C ALA A 511 20.12 -5.87 -3.24
N LEU A 512 18.91 -5.37 -2.94
CA LEU A 512 18.72 -4.10 -2.21
C LEU A 512 19.20 -4.20 -0.75
N LEU A 513 18.84 -5.29 -0.06
CA LEU A 513 19.23 -5.47 1.34
C LEU A 513 20.73 -5.77 1.49
N ALA A 514 21.31 -6.52 0.55
CA ALA A 514 22.76 -6.69 0.46
C ALA A 514 23.45 -5.34 0.21
N TYR A 515 22.87 -4.45 -0.60
CA TYR A 515 23.42 -3.11 -0.79
C TYR A 515 23.44 -2.30 0.53
N LEU A 516 22.35 -2.30 1.30
CA LEU A 516 22.33 -1.65 2.61
C LEU A 516 23.39 -2.23 3.55
N LYS A 517 23.45 -3.56 3.67
CA LYS A 517 24.42 -4.27 4.50
C LYS A 517 25.86 -3.96 4.10
N ASN A 518 26.19 -4.08 2.81
CA ASN A 518 27.55 -3.90 2.30
C ASN A 518 28.05 -2.45 2.39
N ASN A 519 27.13 -1.48 2.45
CA ASN A 519 27.45 -0.07 2.63
C ASN A 519 27.25 0.44 4.08
N ALA A 520 27.03 -0.48 5.04
CA ALA A 520 26.79 -0.16 6.45
C ALA A 520 25.64 0.85 6.69
N ILE A 521 24.57 0.75 5.90
CA ILE A 521 23.38 1.60 6.01
C ILE A 521 22.37 0.90 6.94
N GLY A 522 22.48 1.13 8.25
CA GLY A 522 21.67 0.45 9.27
C GLY A 522 20.51 1.26 9.86
N ASN A 523 20.19 2.42 9.30
CA ASN A 523 19.18 3.35 9.84
C ASN A 523 17.94 3.49 8.94
N VAL A 524 17.52 2.38 8.34
CA VAL A 524 16.39 2.32 7.40
C VAL A 524 15.14 1.77 8.07
N VAL A 525 14.01 2.44 7.87
CA VAL A 525 12.67 1.96 8.24
C VAL A 525 11.74 2.12 7.04
N ALA A 526 11.15 1.02 6.57
CA ALA A 526 10.11 1.05 5.55
C ALA A 526 8.75 1.39 6.16
N LEU A 527 7.95 2.10 5.38
CA LEU A 527 6.54 2.40 5.61
C LEU A 527 5.79 1.81 4.41
N THR A 528 4.98 0.79 4.67
CA THR A 528 4.35 -0.05 3.63
C THR A 528 2.83 -0.17 3.85
N GLY A 529 2.12 -0.51 2.78
CA GLY A 529 0.67 -0.63 2.72
C GLY A 529 0.24 -1.93 2.04
N ASP A 530 -0.72 -1.83 1.11
CA ASP A 530 -1.28 -2.88 0.25
C ASP A 530 -1.96 -4.05 0.98
N LEU A 531 -1.24 -4.72 1.89
CA LEU A 531 -1.59 -6.00 2.51
C LEU A 531 -2.92 -6.01 3.30
N HIS A 532 -3.54 -4.86 3.55
CA HIS A 532 -4.75 -4.72 4.38
C HIS A 532 -4.63 -5.36 5.77
N ALA A 533 -3.45 -5.23 6.38
CA ALA A 533 -3.16 -5.72 7.72
C ALA A 533 -2.08 -4.89 8.41
N PHE A 534 -2.04 -4.94 9.75
CA PHE A 534 -0.95 -4.33 10.50
C PHE A 534 0.18 -5.33 10.71
N PHE A 535 1.38 -5.00 10.28
CA PHE A 535 2.57 -5.81 10.53
C PHE A 535 3.71 -4.90 11.02
N ALA A 536 4.57 -5.43 11.88
CA ALA A 536 5.83 -4.79 12.20
C ALA A 536 6.90 -5.86 12.41
N GLY A 537 8.05 -5.68 11.79
CA GLY A 537 9.09 -6.70 11.82
C GLY A 537 10.44 -6.24 11.31
N VAL A 538 11.37 -7.18 11.35
CA VAL A 538 12.75 -7.01 10.93
C VAL A 538 12.92 -7.62 9.55
N VAL A 539 13.45 -6.85 8.60
CA VAL A 539 13.76 -7.36 7.27
C VAL A 539 15.18 -7.94 7.28
N MET A 540 15.32 -9.17 6.80
CA MET A 540 16.59 -9.89 6.75
C MET A 540 17.26 -9.71 5.39
N ASP A 541 18.59 -9.64 5.35
CA ASP A 541 19.37 -9.57 4.10
C ASP A 541 19.00 -10.67 3.10
N ASP A 542 18.86 -11.88 3.61
CA ASP A 542 18.32 -13.03 2.92
C ASP A 542 17.55 -13.93 3.92
N PHE A 543 16.22 -13.93 3.83
CA PHE A 543 15.35 -14.80 4.64
C PHE A 543 15.60 -16.30 4.43
N ASP A 544 16.24 -16.68 3.33
CA ASP A 544 16.52 -18.07 2.95
C ASP A 544 17.93 -18.52 3.36
N ALA A 545 18.76 -17.61 3.86
CA ALA A 545 20.10 -17.95 4.34
C ALA A 545 20.02 -18.85 5.58
N ALA A 546 21.06 -19.68 5.78
CA ALA A 546 21.19 -20.49 6.98
C ALA A 546 21.32 -19.64 8.26
N SER A 547 21.79 -18.39 8.13
CA SER A 547 21.89 -17.42 9.22
C SER A 547 21.55 -16.03 8.68
N PRO A 548 20.24 -15.72 8.55
CA PRO A 548 19.77 -14.42 8.07
C PRO A 548 20.25 -13.29 9.00
N THR A 549 20.67 -12.17 8.42
CA THR A 549 21.11 -10.98 9.15
C THR A 549 20.04 -9.89 9.08
N PRO A 550 19.56 -9.34 10.20
CA PRO A 550 18.74 -8.13 10.23
C PRO A 550 19.38 -6.93 9.51
N VAL A 551 18.64 -6.26 8.64
CA VAL A 551 19.13 -5.09 7.86
C VAL A 551 18.32 -3.81 8.12
N MET A 552 17.01 -3.93 8.24
CA MET A 552 16.11 -2.78 8.41
C MET A 552 14.81 -3.20 9.10
N VAL A 553 13.96 -2.23 9.42
CA VAL A 553 12.60 -2.47 9.94
C VAL A 553 11.58 -2.18 8.85
N ASP A 554 10.47 -2.92 8.87
CA ASP A 554 9.30 -2.64 8.05
C ASP A 554 8.05 -2.47 8.94
N LEU A 555 7.31 -1.39 8.69
CA LEU A 555 6.09 -1.01 9.39
C LEU A 555 4.95 -0.94 8.37
N VAL A 556 4.07 -1.93 8.41
CA VAL A 556 2.95 -2.09 7.49
C VAL A 556 1.69 -1.55 8.15
N THR A 557 1.00 -0.60 7.49
CA THR A 557 -0.33 -0.15 7.93
C THR A 557 -1.43 -0.99 7.27
N ALA A 558 -2.49 -1.26 8.03
CA ALA A 558 -3.72 -1.77 7.44
C ALA A 558 -4.35 -0.74 6.49
N GLY A 559 -5.24 -1.21 5.62
CA GLY A 559 -6.06 -0.34 4.79
C GLY A 559 -7.02 0.48 5.65
N LEU A 560 -7.20 1.75 5.31
CA LEU A 560 -8.09 2.64 6.06
C LEU A 560 -9.52 2.09 6.10
N SER A 561 -9.97 1.54 4.98
CA SER A 561 -11.31 0.99 4.86
C SER A 561 -11.45 -0.22 3.95
N SER A 562 -10.39 -0.70 3.28
CA SER A 562 -10.44 -1.92 2.45
C SER A 562 -10.56 -3.20 3.27
N ASN A 563 -11.10 -4.27 2.67
CA ASN A 563 -11.30 -5.55 3.36
C ASN A 563 -9.98 -6.16 3.85
N SER A 564 -9.98 -6.77 5.03
CA SER A 564 -8.75 -7.26 5.67
C SER A 564 -8.12 -8.45 4.94
N LEU A 565 -6.79 -8.62 5.09
CA LEU A 565 -6.06 -9.80 4.61
C LEU A 565 -6.74 -11.11 5.03
N PHE A 566 -7.18 -11.18 6.28
CA PHE A 566 -7.92 -12.31 6.82
C PHE A 566 -9.18 -12.62 6.03
N SER A 567 -9.94 -11.58 5.64
CA SER A 567 -11.19 -11.74 4.89
C SER A 567 -10.93 -12.37 3.51
N TYR A 568 -9.87 -11.95 2.81
CA TYR A 568 -9.46 -12.53 1.54
C TYR A 568 -9.11 -14.02 1.69
N TYR A 569 -8.17 -14.35 2.58
CA TYR A 569 -7.74 -15.74 2.77
C TYR A 569 -8.86 -16.65 3.29
N LYS A 570 -9.77 -16.11 4.10
CA LYS A 570 -10.98 -16.82 4.54
C LYS A 570 -11.87 -17.15 3.34
N GLN A 571 -12.11 -16.21 2.44
CA GLN A 571 -12.89 -16.44 1.23
C GLN A 571 -12.25 -17.55 0.38
N VAL A 572 -10.93 -17.50 0.16
CA VAL A 572 -10.20 -18.52 -0.61
C VAL A 572 -10.40 -19.93 -0.06
N VAL A 573 -10.21 -20.14 1.25
CA VAL A 573 -10.39 -21.47 1.86
C VAL A 573 -11.85 -21.92 1.97
N ASP A 574 -12.81 -21.01 1.76
CA ASP A 574 -14.23 -21.31 1.72
C ASP A 574 -14.74 -21.64 0.32
N THR A 575 -14.20 -20.98 -0.71
CA THR A 575 -14.73 -21.06 -2.08
C THR A 575 -13.87 -21.87 -3.03
N VAL A 576 -12.57 -22.03 -2.76
CA VAL A 576 -11.64 -22.77 -3.63
C VAL A 576 -11.41 -24.17 -3.07
N PRO A 577 -11.95 -25.24 -3.68
CA PRO A 577 -11.89 -26.60 -3.11
C PRO A 577 -10.47 -27.11 -2.83
N ALA A 578 -9.49 -26.68 -3.63
CA ALA A 578 -8.09 -27.05 -3.44
C ALA A 578 -7.49 -26.55 -2.11
N PHE A 579 -8.02 -25.46 -1.55
CA PHE A 579 -7.53 -24.84 -0.31
C PHE A 579 -8.42 -25.08 0.89
N ALA A 580 -9.52 -25.82 0.74
CA ALA A 580 -10.43 -26.14 1.85
C ALA A 580 -9.73 -26.86 3.02
N ALA A 581 -8.70 -27.66 2.75
CA ALA A 581 -7.90 -28.33 3.76
C ALA A 581 -7.04 -27.36 4.61
N ALA A 582 -6.73 -26.17 4.09
CA ALA A 582 -5.98 -25.13 4.79
C ALA A 582 -6.87 -24.29 5.73
N LYS A 583 -8.19 -24.53 5.76
CA LYS A 583 -9.16 -23.72 6.52
C LYS A 583 -8.75 -23.44 7.96
N SER A 584 -8.35 -24.47 8.71
CA SER A 584 -7.96 -24.35 10.11
C SER A 584 -6.70 -23.52 10.36
N LEU A 585 -5.86 -23.32 9.34
CA LEU A 585 -4.70 -22.42 9.38
C LEU A 585 -5.11 -20.95 9.25
N ILE A 586 -6.29 -20.68 8.68
CA ILE A 586 -6.83 -19.35 8.49
C ILE A 586 -7.87 -19.02 9.57
N TYR A 587 -8.86 -19.89 9.77
CA TYR A 587 -9.87 -19.72 10.78
C TYR A 587 -10.44 -21.05 11.30
N THR A 588 -11.03 -20.99 12.50
CA THR A 588 -11.87 -22.06 13.05
C THR A 588 -13.22 -21.51 13.46
N THR A 589 -14.17 -22.41 13.75
CA THR A 589 -15.47 -22.04 14.31
C THR A 589 -15.56 -22.61 15.72
N ASN A 590 -15.81 -21.76 16.72
CA ASN A 590 -15.97 -22.23 18.10
C ASN A 590 -17.34 -22.91 18.31
N GLY A 591 -17.56 -23.49 19.49
CA GLY A 591 -18.81 -24.21 19.81
C GLY A 591 -20.09 -23.38 19.71
N ASN A 592 -19.99 -22.04 19.64
CA ASN A 592 -21.11 -21.13 19.48
C ASN A 592 -21.32 -20.68 18.01
N GLY A 593 -20.59 -21.26 17.06
CA GLY A 593 -20.67 -20.88 15.65
C GLY A 593 -19.88 -19.63 15.27
N GLN A 594 -19.10 -19.04 16.19
CA GLN A 594 -18.33 -17.83 15.91
C GLN A 594 -17.00 -18.17 15.22
N VAL A 595 -16.67 -17.41 14.18
CA VAL A 595 -15.39 -17.46 13.48
C VAL A 595 -14.28 -16.94 14.41
N VAL A 596 -13.20 -17.71 14.51
CA VAL A 596 -11.98 -17.37 15.24
C VAL A 596 -10.83 -17.30 14.23
N ASN A 597 -10.21 -16.13 14.08
CA ASN A 597 -9.04 -15.93 13.23
C ASN A 597 -7.82 -16.68 13.80
N THR A 598 -7.45 -17.80 13.19
CA THR A 598 -6.24 -18.56 13.51
C THR A 598 -5.05 -18.14 12.65
N PHE A 599 -5.28 -17.35 11.60
CA PHE A 599 -4.25 -16.90 10.68
C PHE A 599 -3.13 -16.12 11.38
N ASN A 600 -3.48 -15.26 12.35
CA ASN A 600 -2.50 -14.56 13.17
C ASN A 600 -1.52 -15.53 13.86
N SER A 601 -2.05 -16.58 14.51
CA SER A 601 -1.22 -17.58 15.18
C SER A 601 -0.40 -18.42 14.19
N THR A 602 -0.97 -18.75 13.03
CA THR A 602 -0.29 -19.47 11.96
C THR A 602 0.92 -18.69 11.45
N LEU A 603 0.72 -17.42 11.06
CA LEU A 603 1.82 -16.58 10.57
C LEU A 603 2.87 -16.35 11.67
N SER A 604 2.45 -16.15 12.92
CA SER A 604 3.39 -16.00 14.05
C SER A 604 4.24 -17.25 14.25
N ALA A 605 3.65 -18.45 14.12
CA ALA A 605 4.38 -19.71 14.30
C ALA A 605 5.48 -19.91 13.24
N PHE A 606 5.25 -19.51 11.99
CA PHE A 606 6.19 -19.72 10.88
C PHE A 606 7.13 -18.54 10.61
N ASN A 607 6.80 -17.34 11.13
CA ASN A 607 7.51 -16.09 10.79
C ASN A 607 7.93 -15.27 12.04
N GLY A 608 7.68 -15.75 13.26
CA GLY A 608 7.93 -15.01 14.51
C GLY A 608 9.40 -14.65 14.79
N ASN A 609 10.33 -15.26 14.05
CA ASN A 609 11.75 -14.88 14.07
C ASN A 609 11.95 -13.44 13.59
N TRP A 610 11.13 -12.96 12.66
CA TRP A 610 11.25 -11.61 12.08
C TRP A 610 9.98 -10.76 12.18
N ILE A 611 8.78 -11.34 12.10
CA ILE A 611 7.53 -10.59 12.36
C ILE A 611 7.31 -10.51 13.87
N LYS A 612 7.33 -9.29 14.43
CA LYS A 612 7.21 -9.04 15.88
C LYS A 612 5.81 -8.63 16.30
N TYR A 613 5.04 -8.06 15.39
CA TYR A 613 3.63 -7.81 15.56
C TYR A 613 2.91 -8.06 14.24
N LEU A 614 1.71 -8.64 14.33
CA LEU A 614 0.80 -8.76 13.20
C LEU A 614 -0.66 -8.71 13.68
N ASP A 615 -1.54 -8.18 12.84
CA ASP A 615 -3.00 -8.28 12.94
C ASP A 615 -3.58 -8.34 11.52
N THR A 616 -3.87 -9.56 11.06
CA THR A 616 -4.38 -9.84 9.70
C THR A 616 -5.83 -9.40 9.49
N ASP A 617 -6.56 -9.08 10.55
CA ASP A 617 -7.98 -8.71 10.47
C ASP A 617 -8.19 -7.28 10.93
N ALA A 618 -7.54 -6.33 10.25
CA ALA A 618 -7.54 -4.93 10.65
C ALA A 618 -7.90 -4.00 9.49
N GLN A 619 -8.59 -2.92 9.85
CA GLN A 619 -8.70 -1.69 9.08
C GLN A 619 -8.20 -0.55 9.96
N GLY A 620 -7.50 0.44 9.41
CA GLY A 620 -7.02 1.55 10.18
C GLY A 620 -5.87 2.34 9.57
N TYR A 621 -5.07 2.96 10.42
CA TYR A 621 -4.01 3.86 10.00
C TYR A 621 -2.86 3.88 11.00
N ALA A 622 -1.73 4.47 10.59
CA ALA A 622 -0.56 4.59 11.45
C ALA A 622 -0.17 6.06 11.70
N VAL A 623 0.26 6.37 12.92
CA VAL A 623 0.79 7.68 13.31
C VAL A 623 2.21 7.52 13.86
N VAL A 624 3.17 8.20 13.25
CA VAL A 624 4.59 8.13 13.59
C VAL A 624 5.03 9.41 14.28
N THR A 625 5.74 9.25 15.37
CA THR A 625 6.53 10.30 16.02
C THR A 625 8.00 9.92 15.93
N LEU A 626 8.78 10.71 15.19
CA LEU A 626 10.19 10.46 14.92
C LEU A 626 11.06 11.50 15.62
N THR A 627 12.05 11.05 16.37
CA THR A 627 13.07 11.90 17.03
C THR A 627 14.46 11.43 16.66
N ALA A 628 15.50 12.17 17.07
CA ALA A 628 16.88 11.74 16.84
C ALA A 628 17.23 10.41 17.55
N SER A 629 16.46 10.00 18.55
CA SER A 629 16.74 8.81 19.38
C SER A 629 15.85 7.61 19.08
N GLN A 630 14.64 7.82 18.59
CA GLN A 630 13.66 6.76 18.37
C GLN A 630 12.59 7.14 17.36
N LEU A 631 12.04 6.12 16.72
CA LEU A 631 10.79 6.14 15.97
C LEU A 631 9.73 5.43 16.82
N VAL A 632 8.60 6.11 17.07
CA VAL A 632 7.43 5.54 17.73
C VAL A 632 6.25 5.56 16.76
N CYS A 633 5.75 4.39 16.39
CA CYS A 633 4.62 4.22 15.48
C CYS A 633 3.41 3.66 16.24
N SER A 634 2.29 4.36 16.20
CA SER A 634 1.01 3.92 16.74
C SER A 634 0.17 3.37 15.60
N LEU A 635 0.02 2.04 15.54
CA LEU A 635 -0.86 1.33 14.62
C LEU A 635 -2.27 1.31 15.22
N ARG A 636 -3.21 2.01 14.60
CA ARG A 636 -4.55 2.26 15.15
C ARG A 636 -5.62 1.52 14.36
N LYS A 637 -6.12 0.45 14.96
CA LYS A 637 -7.21 -0.36 14.41
C LYS A 637 -8.54 0.32 14.67
N LEU A 638 -9.32 0.50 13.62
CA LEU A 638 -10.66 1.05 13.67
C LEU A 638 -11.68 -0.01 14.13
N LYS A 639 -12.77 0.48 14.72
CA LYS A 639 -14.00 -0.29 14.90
C LYS A 639 -14.61 -0.58 13.52
N THR A 640 -15.52 -1.54 13.48
CA THR A 640 -16.35 -1.77 12.30
C THR A 640 -17.57 -0.85 12.31
N LEU A 641 -18.34 -0.85 11.22
CA LEU A 641 -19.68 -0.26 11.18
C LEU A 641 -20.55 -0.70 12.37
N ASN A 642 -21.33 0.25 12.88
CA ASN A 642 -22.46 0.02 13.77
C ASN A 642 -23.67 -0.41 12.93
N GLY A 643 -24.02 -1.70 12.98
CA GLY A 643 -25.03 -2.26 12.10
C GLY A 643 -24.55 -2.32 10.66
N ALA A 644 -25.45 -2.05 9.70
CA ALA A 644 -25.13 -2.25 8.28
C ALA A 644 -24.44 -1.06 7.60
N THR A 645 -24.68 0.18 8.04
CA THR A 645 -24.29 1.38 7.26
C THR A 645 -23.91 2.61 8.11
N THR A 646 -23.76 2.46 9.43
CA THR A 646 -23.46 3.62 10.30
C THR A 646 -22.01 3.56 10.78
N ALA A 647 -21.24 4.62 10.56
CA ALA A 647 -19.91 4.75 11.16
C ALA A 647 -19.99 4.72 12.71
N PRO A 648 -18.98 4.18 13.41
CA PRO A 648 -18.92 4.17 14.86
C PRO A 648 -18.78 5.58 15.42
N ALA A 649 -19.28 5.80 16.64
CA ALA A 649 -19.02 7.04 17.35
C ALA A 649 -17.53 7.20 17.68
N LEU A 650 -17.04 8.45 17.69
CA LEU A 650 -15.67 8.74 18.11
C LEU A 650 -15.43 8.39 19.59
N PRO A 651 -14.25 7.88 19.97
CA PRO A 651 -13.16 7.48 19.07
C PRO A 651 -13.56 6.28 18.21
N ALA A 652 -13.36 6.37 16.90
CA ALA A 652 -13.51 5.30 15.93
C ALA A 652 -12.37 4.27 16.07
N THR A 653 -11.22 4.64 16.63
CA THR A 653 -10.16 3.69 16.99
C THR A 653 -10.66 2.72 18.07
N ALA A 654 -10.62 1.42 17.74
CA ALA A 654 -10.92 0.31 18.65
C ALA A 654 -9.74 -0.03 19.56
N SER A 655 -8.53 -0.03 18.99
CA SER A 655 -7.31 -0.33 19.72
C SER A 655 -6.10 0.29 19.03
N ALA A 656 -5.04 0.52 19.78
CA ALA A 656 -3.77 0.98 19.25
C ALA A 656 -2.65 0.06 19.73
N ARG A 657 -1.71 -0.26 18.84
CA ARG A 657 -0.45 -0.93 19.18
C ARG A 657 0.71 0.03 18.95
N THR A 658 1.61 0.13 19.91
CA THR A 658 2.78 0.99 19.79
C THR A 658 4.00 0.16 19.43
N ILE A 659 4.67 0.59 18.36
CA ILE A 659 5.93 0.02 17.87
C ILE A 659 7.03 1.05 18.10
N THR A 660 8.11 0.66 18.77
CA THR A 660 9.26 1.51 19.03
C THR A 660 10.53 0.93 18.43
N VAL A 661 11.24 1.74 17.64
CA VAL A 661 12.54 1.42 17.06
C VAL A 661 13.55 2.47 17.53
N ASN A 662 14.64 2.06 18.15
CA ASN A 662 15.70 2.97 18.58
C ASN A 662 16.61 3.33 17.40
N ALA A 663 17.11 4.57 17.38
CA ALA A 663 18.02 5.03 16.33
C ALA A 663 19.27 4.13 16.26
N GLY A 664 19.62 3.69 15.04
CA GLY A 664 20.76 2.79 14.80
C GLY A 664 20.52 1.33 15.20
N SER A 665 19.29 0.97 15.58
CA SER A 665 18.87 -0.40 15.84
C SER A 665 17.81 -0.85 14.84
N VAL A 666 17.76 -2.16 14.61
CA VAL A 666 16.70 -2.85 13.86
C VAL A 666 15.76 -3.63 14.79
N GLU A 667 15.93 -3.49 16.10
CA GLU A 667 15.03 -4.11 17.08
C GLU A 667 13.66 -3.42 17.09
N VAL A 668 12.62 -4.25 17.01
CA VAL A 668 11.22 -3.83 17.02
C VAL A 668 10.62 -4.15 18.38
N ASN A 669 10.33 -3.11 19.17
CA ASN A 669 9.70 -3.24 20.48
C ASN A 669 8.20 -2.98 20.38
N VAL A 670 7.39 -3.90 20.88
CA VAL A 670 5.94 -3.87 20.76
C VAL A 670 5.35 -3.67 22.16
N SER A 671 4.50 -2.65 22.33
CA SER A 671 3.78 -2.36 23.58
C SER A 671 2.31 -2.05 23.33
#